data_AF-A0A539E411-F1
#
_entry.id   AF-A0A539E411-F1
#
_cell.length_a   1.000
_cell.length_b   1.000
_cell.length_c   1.000
_cell.angle_alpha   90.00
_cell.angle_beta   90.00
_cell.angle_gamma   90.00
#
_symmetry.space_group_name_H-M   'P 1'
#
loop_
_entity.id
_entity.type
_entity.pdbx_description
1 polymer ?
#
loop_
_entity_poly.entity_id
_entity_poly.type
_entity_poly.pdbx_seq_one_letter_code
_entity_poly.pdbx_strand_id
1 'polypeptide(L)'
;MRVSRAGAGAIACAVGMALVVVLAFVGFTGRSRPSSTALGPVERVVIISVPGLRWQDVSVLDTPGLDRWLQASALLSVRAIGPETSLVEGYLTMNAGNRVDAAAPDGAAAGVAWLDPLADVGKAACLPQVVAAARTSADADLNGARPGVLGAALAESGHRTAVYGAATGIVGLMDENGCVDEFGSIGEASLSAAVTLLEYGGLERTSVASVRTELIADIDAAVAELAIGADAAVLIVAPAAVDDGAEVTVAGLGGAGEGPASAGHTPSRLVAPTVLHLLGVDVPDEISGTPMMVADGSSTDPTAQTATLADLADRVAFRDRAVGPVSVVFVVLLALCGAAALMGRPRPARGLAQVVIAHPTVTFLFGLADYHRLPLGFFVCLTLVAAIVLAVAGVSAASRLGSWGPTTLLAAVLWLTLVIDVATGGTLQINTPFGYTPTVAGRFQGFGNLAFGLVAAAAISVSVVGVLLGASRRSSLCWAGWVGTTTIIAVAAPAFGSDVGGTLALIPAFGLLVLSVGGAPLTWRRGVVAMAAGAVAVGVLAVADLARAEGSRTHLGRFLDELLHGDLLDGDAMLIVRRKLRGNMAILTSSFWSLILVGVIALALVWCVRHRGTLAASLAGQPAVKAFVIGWSTAAALGFALNDSGLAVPAVMLGVAIPWLVAVLVPLTPRAGR
;
A
#
# COMPACT_ATOMS: atom_id res chain seq x y z
N MET A 1 -38.50 31.03 -16.01
CA MET A 1 -38.26 31.24 -14.57
C MET A 1 -36.76 31.43 -14.33
N ARG A 2 -36.32 32.66 -14.03
CA ARG A 2 -34.92 32.96 -13.69
C ARG A 2 -34.71 32.63 -12.22
N VAL A 3 -34.24 31.42 -11.90
CA VAL A 3 -33.68 31.15 -10.57
C VAL A 3 -32.53 32.16 -10.40
N SER A 4 -32.63 33.04 -9.41
CA SER A 4 -31.57 34.02 -9.14
C SER A 4 -30.26 33.26 -8.91
N ARG A 5 -29.12 33.78 -9.41
CA ARG A 5 -27.79 33.16 -9.20
C ARG A 5 -27.50 32.88 -7.71
N ALA A 6 -28.15 33.61 -6.79
CA ALA A 6 -28.11 33.38 -5.35
C ALA A 6 -28.85 32.09 -4.91
N GLY A 7 -30.01 31.79 -5.48
CA GLY A 7 -30.77 30.57 -5.18
C GLY A 7 -30.09 29.30 -5.68
N ALA A 8 -29.46 29.35 -6.86
CA ALA A 8 -28.68 28.22 -7.39
C ALA A 8 -27.44 27.91 -6.52
N GLY A 9 -26.78 28.95 -5.98
CA GLY A 9 -25.65 28.78 -5.07
C GLY A 9 -26.02 28.17 -3.72
N ALA A 10 -27.20 28.50 -3.19
CA ALA A 10 -27.71 27.93 -1.94
C ALA A 10 -28.08 26.45 -2.09
N ILE A 11 -28.74 26.07 -3.19
CA ILE A 11 -29.09 24.68 -3.49
C ILE A 11 -27.84 23.83 -3.69
N ALA A 12 -26.83 24.32 -4.43
CA ALA A 12 -25.57 23.61 -4.61
C ALA A 12 -24.81 23.40 -3.28
N CYS A 13 -24.82 24.39 -2.38
CA CYS A 13 -24.24 24.24 -1.04
C CYS A 13 -25.01 23.21 -0.19
N ALA A 14 -26.34 23.20 -0.25
CA ALA A 14 -27.17 22.24 0.48
C ALA A 14 -26.95 20.80 -0.02
N VAL A 15 -26.91 20.60 -1.34
CA VAL A 15 -26.62 19.28 -1.95
C VAL A 15 -25.21 18.81 -1.61
N GLY A 16 -24.21 19.70 -1.70
CA GLY A 16 -22.84 19.37 -1.30
C GLY A 16 -22.73 18.98 0.18
N MET A 17 -23.43 19.69 1.06
CA MET A 17 -23.46 19.38 2.48
C MET A 17 -24.14 18.04 2.78
N ALA A 18 -25.24 17.73 2.08
CA ALA A 18 -25.88 16.43 2.17
C ALA A 18 -24.93 15.29 1.75
N LEU A 19 -24.15 15.47 0.67
CA LEU A 19 -23.16 14.47 0.24
C LEU A 19 -22.06 14.27 1.29
N VAL A 20 -21.58 15.34 1.92
CA VAL A 20 -20.60 15.26 3.02
C VAL A 20 -21.17 14.49 4.21
N VAL A 21 -22.43 14.75 4.57
CA VAL A 21 -23.11 14.03 5.65
C VAL A 21 -23.26 12.55 5.33
N VAL A 22 -23.64 12.20 4.09
CA VAL A 22 -23.72 10.81 3.63
C VAL A 22 -22.36 10.13 3.66
N LEU A 23 -21.31 10.78 3.14
CA LEU A 23 -19.94 10.24 3.18
C LEU A 23 -19.43 10.07 4.61
N ALA A 24 -19.71 11.02 5.49
CA ALA A 24 -19.37 10.90 6.91
C ALA A 24 -20.14 9.73 7.55
N PHE A 25 -21.45 9.62 7.31
CA PHE A 25 -22.26 8.52 7.82
C PHE A 25 -21.70 7.17 7.35
N VAL A 26 -21.51 6.97 6.05
CA VAL A 26 -20.92 5.74 5.50
C VAL A 26 -19.51 5.50 6.05
N GLY A 27 -18.67 6.54 6.13
CA GLY A 27 -17.30 6.43 6.60
C GLY A 27 -17.15 6.10 8.09
N PHE A 28 -18.07 6.56 8.94
CA PHE A 28 -18.02 6.40 10.39
C PHE A 28 -18.91 5.28 10.92
N THR A 29 -20.01 4.95 10.23
CA THR A 29 -20.93 3.88 10.64
C THR A 29 -20.83 2.63 9.76
N GLY A 30 -20.14 2.72 8.62
CA GLY A 30 -19.92 1.58 7.73
C GLY A 30 -19.08 0.49 8.39
N ARG A 31 -19.45 -0.77 8.17
CA ARG A 31 -18.63 -1.91 8.58
C ARG A 31 -17.39 -1.94 7.69
N SER A 32 -16.22 -1.85 8.32
CA SER A 32 -14.92 -1.77 7.63
C SER A 32 -14.47 -3.08 7.00
N ARG A 33 -15.11 -4.22 7.34
CA ARG A 33 -14.69 -5.57 6.94
C ARG A 33 -15.90 -6.45 6.62
N PRO A 34 -15.77 -7.41 5.68
CA PRO A 34 -16.68 -8.54 5.61
C PRO A 34 -16.72 -9.26 6.97
N SER A 35 -17.85 -9.92 7.26
CA SER A 35 -17.91 -10.79 8.44
C SER A 35 -16.83 -11.86 8.31
N SER A 36 -16.10 -12.04 9.39
CA SER A 36 -14.97 -12.96 9.48
C SER A 36 -15.07 -13.72 10.78
N THR A 37 -14.70 -14.98 10.72
CA THR A 37 -14.76 -15.92 11.82
C THR A 37 -13.33 -16.21 12.26
N ALA A 38 -13.11 -16.14 13.58
CA ALA A 38 -11.83 -16.51 14.17
C ALA A 38 -11.61 -18.02 14.03
N LEU A 39 -10.34 -18.41 13.88
CA LEU A 39 -9.96 -19.82 13.86
C LEU A 39 -10.18 -20.46 15.23
N GLY A 40 -10.69 -21.69 15.24
CA GLY A 40 -10.85 -22.49 16.45
C GLY A 40 -9.51 -23.09 16.89
N PRO A 41 -9.33 -23.37 18.19
CA PRO A 41 -8.12 -24.02 18.68
C PRO A 41 -8.03 -25.46 18.18
N VAL A 42 -6.80 -25.91 17.94
CA VAL A 42 -6.43 -27.26 17.48
C VAL A 42 -5.32 -27.82 18.37
N GLU A 43 -5.12 -29.14 18.35
CA GLU A 43 -4.06 -29.77 19.14
C GLU A 43 -2.70 -29.69 18.43
N ARG A 44 -2.72 -29.65 17.09
CA ARG A 44 -1.51 -29.65 16.25
C ARG A 44 -1.65 -28.74 15.03
N VAL A 45 -0.52 -28.22 14.56
CA VAL A 45 -0.42 -27.44 13.33
C VAL A 45 0.63 -28.07 12.41
N VAL A 46 0.24 -28.40 11.18
CA VAL A 46 1.15 -28.88 10.13
C VAL A 46 1.32 -27.78 9.08
N ILE A 47 2.54 -27.28 8.92
CA ILE A 47 2.90 -26.30 7.90
C ILE A 47 3.49 -27.05 6.71
N ILE A 48 2.80 -27.05 5.58
CA ILE A 48 3.30 -27.57 4.31
C ILE A 48 3.91 -26.38 3.57
N SER A 49 5.24 -26.29 3.60
CA SER A 49 5.99 -25.25 2.92
C SER A 49 6.36 -25.70 1.51
N VAL A 50 5.90 -24.97 0.50
CA VAL A 50 6.19 -25.23 -0.92
C VAL A 50 6.77 -23.96 -1.56
N PRO A 51 8.07 -23.67 -1.34
CA PRO A 51 8.72 -22.49 -1.91
C PRO A 51 8.55 -22.43 -3.43
N GLY A 52 8.22 -21.25 -3.97
CA GLY A 52 8.03 -21.06 -5.41
C GLY A 52 6.70 -21.58 -5.98
N LEU A 53 5.79 -22.12 -5.16
CA LEU A 53 4.44 -22.49 -5.60
C LEU A 53 3.62 -21.25 -5.95
N ARG A 54 2.90 -21.31 -7.09
CA ARG A 54 2.07 -20.22 -7.59
C ARG A 54 0.62 -20.66 -7.77
N TRP A 55 -0.30 -19.70 -7.74
CA TRP A 55 -1.71 -19.99 -7.99
C TRP A 55 -1.98 -20.52 -9.41
N GLN A 56 -1.17 -20.10 -10.39
CA GLN A 56 -1.25 -20.61 -11.76
C GLN A 56 -0.98 -22.11 -11.84
N ASP A 57 -0.05 -22.61 -11.02
CA ASP A 57 0.29 -24.03 -10.96
C ASP A 57 -0.91 -24.86 -10.50
N VAL A 58 -1.50 -24.49 -9.36
CA VAL A 58 -2.66 -25.15 -8.74
C VAL A 58 -3.93 -24.98 -9.58
N SER A 59 -4.06 -23.88 -10.33
CA SER A 59 -5.25 -23.64 -11.16
C SER A 59 -5.28 -24.44 -12.47
N VAL A 60 -4.10 -24.86 -12.97
CA VAL A 60 -3.96 -25.51 -14.29
C VAL A 60 -3.74 -27.01 -14.14
N LEU A 61 -3.02 -27.44 -13.11
CA LEU A 61 -2.72 -28.84 -12.83
C LEU A 61 -3.78 -29.43 -11.91
N ASP A 62 -4.00 -30.75 -12.04
CA ASP A 62 -4.85 -31.49 -11.11
C ASP A 62 -4.02 -31.83 -9.86
N THR A 63 -4.27 -31.13 -8.76
CA THR A 63 -3.51 -31.24 -7.50
C THR A 63 -4.41 -31.60 -6.32
N PRO A 64 -5.06 -32.78 -6.32
CA PRO A 64 -6.01 -33.17 -5.29
C PRO A 64 -5.40 -33.27 -3.88
N GLY A 65 -4.11 -33.59 -3.77
CA GLY A 65 -3.37 -33.62 -2.50
C GLY A 65 -3.23 -32.24 -1.86
N LEU A 66 -2.94 -31.21 -2.66
CA LEU A 66 -2.87 -29.81 -2.22
C LEU A 66 -4.27 -29.19 -2.04
N ASP A 67 -5.18 -29.42 -2.99
CA ASP A 67 -6.52 -28.82 -3.04
C ASP A 67 -7.34 -29.12 -1.78
N ARG A 68 -7.17 -30.31 -1.19
CA ARG A 68 -7.89 -30.70 0.04
C ARG A 68 -7.63 -29.77 1.22
N TRP A 69 -6.51 -29.04 1.21
CA TRP A 69 -6.07 -28.13 2.26
C TRP A 69 -6.21 -26.64 1.87
N LEU A 70 -6.72 -26.34 0.67
CA LEU A 70 -6.94 -24.97 0.17
C LEU A 70 -8.38 -24.48 0.44
N GLN A 71 -9.03 -24.98 1.48
CA GLN A 71 -10.43 -24.66 1.84
C GLN A 71 -10.62 -23.17 2.17
N ALA A 72 -9.68 -22.60 2.90
CA ALA A 72 -9.54 -21.16 3.08
C ALA A 72 -8.22 -20.73 2.42
N SER A 73 -8.30 -19.86 1.40
CA SER A 73 -7.17 -19.56 0.52
C SER A 73 -6.92 -18.07 0.36
N ALA A 74 -5.66 -17.66 0.21
CA ALA A 74 -5.28 -16.25 0.07
C ALA A 74 -4.04 -16.05 -0.82
N LEU A 75 -3.90 -14.83 -1.35
CA LEU A 75 -2.63 -14.37 -1.91
C LEU A 75 -1.66 -14.04 -0.77
N LEU A 76 -0.55 -14.78 -0.69
CA LEU A 76 0.50 -14.59 0.31
C LEU A 76 1.51 -13.55 -0.18
N SER A 77 1.69 -12.45 0.53
CA SER A 77 2.80 -11.52 0.28
C SER A 77 4.04 -11.98 1.02
N VAL A 78 5.09 -12.36 0.28
CA VAL A 78 6.36 -12.84 0.84
C VAL A 78 7.38 -11.73 1.11
N ARG A 79 7.04 -10.47 0.80
CA ARG A 79 7.95 -9.33 0.81
C ARG A 79 8.61 -9.08 2.19
N ALA A 80 9.92 -9.29 2.23
CA ALA A 80 10.83 -8.86 3.30
C ALA A 80 11.17 -7.35 3.18
N ILE A 81 12.36 -6.94 3.64
CA ILE A 81 12.78 -5.53 3.60
C ILE A 81 13.24 -5.13 2.17
N GLY A 82 13.98 -6.01 1.52
CA GLY A 82 14.59 -5.80 0.21
C GLY A 82 13.61 -5.72 -0.98
N PRO A 83 14.13 -5.41 -2.19
CA PRO A 83 13.38 -5.50 -3.44
C PRO A 83 13.06 -6.95 -3.85
N GLU A 84 13.89 -7.88 -3.41
CA GLU A 84 13.80 -9.34 -3.56
C GLU A 84 13.55 -9.96 -2.18
N THR A 85 13.18 -11.24 -2.16
CA THR A 85 12.98 -12.00 -0.93
C THR A 85 13.48 -13.42 -1.15
N SER A 86 14.61 -13.72 -0.55
CA SER A 86 15.17 -15.07 -0.49
C SER A 86 14.32 -15.99 0.37
N LEU A 87 14.50 -17.30 0.18
CA LEU A 87 13.82 -18.32 0.99
C LEU A 87 14.08 -18.17 2.50
N VAL A 88 15.33 -17.83 2.88
CA VAL A 88 15.70 -17.61 4.28
C VAL A 88 14.96 -16.40 4.86
N GLU A 89 14.90 -15.28 4.12
CA GLU A 89 14.15 -14.09 4.55
C GLU A 89 12.64 -14.35 4.65
N GLY A 90 12.09 -15.16 3.73
CA GLY A 90 10.70 -15.61 3.77
C GLY A 90 10.37 -16.34 5.06
N TYR A 91 11.19 -17.33 5.43
CA TYR A 91 11.04 -18.07 6.68
C TYR A 91 11.28 -17.22 7.92
N LEU A 92 12.33 -16.38 7.94
CA LEU A 92 12.58 -15.46 9.04
C LEU A 92 11.41 -14.51 9.25
N THR A 93 10.82 -13.99 8.18
CA THR A 93 9.69 -13.08 8.26
C THR A 93 8.44 -13.78 8.81
N MET A 94 8.22 -15.04 8.44
CA MET A 94 7.14 -15.86 9.01
C MET A 94 7.36 -16.13 10.50
N ASN A 95 8.58 -16.51 10.88
CA ASN A 95 8.97 -16.88 12.25
C ASN A 95 8.98 -15.68 13.20
N ALA A 96 9.55 -14.55 12.77
CA ALA A 96 9.68 -13.34 13.57
C ALA A 96 8.37 -12.56 13.73
N GLY A 97 7.34 -12.89 12.94
CA GLY A 97 6.10 -12.13 12.91
C GLY A 97 6.28 -10.69 12.43
N ASN A 98 7.39 -10.38 11.77
CA ASN A 98 7.76 -9.05 11.28
C ASN A 98 8.78 -9.20 10.14
N ARG A 99 8.97 -8.17 9.31
CA ARG A 99 9.89 -8.25 8.18
C ARG A 99 11.32 -8.34 8.66
N VAL A 100 12.05 -9.35 8.20
CA VAL A 100 13.47 -9.55 8.51
C VAL A 100 14.25 -9.63 7.20
N ASP A 101 15.38 -8.91 7.14
CA ASP A 101 16.41 -9.08 6.12
C ASP A 101 17.48 -10.04 6.67
N ALA A 102 18.13 -10.78 5.79
CA ALA A 102 19.20 -11.71 6.12
C ALA A 102 20.44 -11.39 5.29
N ALA A 103 21.04 -10.21 5.50
CA ALA A 103 22.31 -9.87 4.87
C ALA A 103 23.38 -10.94 5.18
N ALA A 104 24.04 -11.45 4.14
CA ALA A 104 25.15 -12.37 4.31
C ALA A 104 26.31 -11.68 5.07
N PRO A 105 27.18 -12.41 5.78
CA PRO A 105 28.28 -11.85 6.57
C PRO A 105 29.26 -10.95 5.79
N ASP A 106 29.28 -11.05 4.45
CA ASP A 106 30.12 -10.27 3.53
C ASP A 106 29.37 -9.10 2.86
N GLY A 107 28.11 -8.86 3.21
CA GLY A 107 27.29 -7.79 2.63
C GLY A 107 26.70 -8.11 1.25
N ALA A 108 26.77 -9.37 0.79
CA ALA A 108 26.05 -9.82 -0.39
C ALA A 108 24.55 -10.01 -0.10
N ALA A 109 23.72 -9.82 -1.13
CA ALA A 109 22.29 -10.13 -1.07
C ALA A 109 22.07 -11.61 -0.68
N ALA A 110 21.08 -11.87 0.16
CA ALA A 110 20.84 -13.11 0.90
C ALA A 110 20.61 -14.39 0.07
N GLY A 111 20.66 -14.35 -1.26
CA GLY A 111 20.17 -15.43 -2.13
C GLY A 111 21.11 -16.65 -2.30
N VAL A 112 22.38 -16.58 -1.89
CA VAL A 112 23.33 -17.70 -2.13
C VAL A 112 24.28 -17.98 -0.95
N ALA A 113 24.60 -16.98 -0.14
CA ALA A 113 25.66 -17.09 0.87
C ALA A 113 25.24 -17.79 2.18
N TRP A 114 23.95 -18.11 2.37
CA TRP A 114 23.48 -18.94 3.49
C TRP A 114 23.55 -20.45 3.21
N LEU A 115 23.78 -20.87 1.95
CA LEU A 115 23.81 -22.29 1.60
C LEU A 115 25.06 -23.02 2.11
N ASP A 116 26.21 -22.32 2.21
CA ASP A 116 27.44 -22.90 2.77
C ASP A 116 27.30 -23.20 4.29
N PRO A 117 26.74 -22.31 5.13
CA PRO A 117 26.41 -22.61 6.53
C PRO A 117 25.27 -23.62 6.78
N LEU A 118 24.45 -23.93 5.76
CA LEU A 118 23.35 -24.89 5.84
C LEU A 118 23.79 -26.32 5.48
N ALA A 119 25.01 -26.50 4.96
CA ALA A 119 25.56 -27.82 4.61
C ALA A 119 26.05 -28.62 5.83
N ASP A 120 26.39 -27.95 6.94
CA ASP A 120 26.89 -28.53 8.19
C ASP A 120 25.81 -28.67 9.27
N VAL A 121 24.55 -28.89 8.87
CA VAL A 121 23.49 -29.28 9.82
C VAL A 121 23.74 -30.71 10.25
N GLY A 122 24.56 -30.86 11.29
CA GLY A 122 24.68 -32.13 12.02
C GLY A 122 23.33 -32.51 12.65
N LYS A 123 23.32 -33.59 13.43
CA LYS A 123 22.15 -34.05 14.21
C LYS A 123 21.59 -33.03 15.22
N ALA A 124 22.12 -31.81 15.27
CA ALA A 124 21.80 -30.82 16.28
C ALA A 124 20.51 -30.02 15.99
N ALA A 125 19.92 -30.10 14.79
CA ALA A 125 18.69 -29.37 14.46
C ALA A 125 18.76 -27.85 14.76
N CYS A 126 19.96 -27.26 14.67
CA CYS A 126 20.27 -25.89 15.08
C CYS A 126 21.07 -25.13 14.03
N LEU A 127 20.77 -23.84 13.89
CA LEU A 127 21.39 -22.85 13.00
C LEU A 127 21.70 -21.53 13.75
N PRO A 128 22.51 -21.55 14.83
CA PRO A 128 22.76 -20.36 15.66
C PRO A 128 23.38 -19.19 14.87
N GLN A 129 24.15 -19.48 13.83
CA GLN A 129 24.74 -18.49 12.94
C GLN A 129 23.69 -17.70 12.14
N VAL A 130 22.59 -18.34 11.74
CA VAL A 130 21.52 -17.70 10.97
C VAL A 130 20.72 -16.77 11.87
N VAL A 131 20.30 -17.23 13.05
CA VAL A 131 19.55 -16.39 14.00
C VAL A 131 20.38 -15.20 14.49
N ALA A 132 21.69 -15.38 14.71
CA ALA A 132 22.57 -14.29 15.13
C ALA A 132 22.73 -13.20 14.05
N ALA A 133 22.85 -13.60 12.78
CA ALA A 133 22.92 -12.65 11.68
C ALA A 133 21.59 -11.95 11.42
N ALA A 134 20.48 -12.70 11.47
CA ALA A 134 19.14 -12.13 11.38
C ALA A 134 18.88 -11.09 12.49
N ARG A 135 19.31 -11.37 13.73
CA ARG A 135 19.24 -10.43 14.86
C ARG A 135 20.05 -9.18 14.58
N THR A 136 21.29 -9.34 14.13
CA THR A 136 22.16 -8.22 13.76
C THR A 136 21.53 -7.34 12.67
N SER A 137 20.89 -7.95 11.67
CA SER A 137 20.18 -7.22 10.61
C SER A 137 18.95 -6.51 11.15
N ALA A 138 18.12 -7.19 11.95
CA ALA A 138 16.92 -6.59 12.55
C ALA A 138 17.25 -5.38 13.43
N ASP A 139 18.31 -5.48 14.25
CA ASP A 139 18.82 -4.37 15.07
C ASP A 139 19.32 -3.21 14.20
N ALA A 140 20.01 -3.51 13.10
CA ALA A 140 20.48 -2.51 12.16
C ALA A 140 19.34 -1.80 11.43
N ASP A 141 18.25 -2.50 11.12
CA ASP A 141 17.09 -2.00 10.40
C ASP A 141 16.08 -1.25 11.29
N LEU A 142 16.20 -1.39 12.62
CA LEU A 142 15.31 -0.78 13.62
C LEU A 142 13.82 -1.16 13.39
N ASN A 143 13.57 -2.36 12.89
CA ASN A 143 12.23 -2.86 12.57
C ASN A 143 11.52 -3.48 13.79
N GLY A 144 12.25 -3.75 14.88
CA GLY A 144 11.74 -4.40 16.09
C GLY A 144 11.47 -5.89 15.90
N ALA A 145 11.97 -6.51 14.82
CA ALA A 145 11.77 -7.92 14.58
C ALA A 145 12.65 -8.77 15.52
N ARG A 146 12.08 -9.84 16.07
CA ARG A 146 12.83 -10.82 16.88
C ARG A 146 12.86 -12.18 16.19
N PRO A 147 13.93 -12.50 15.45
CA PRO A 147 14.15 -13.83 14.92
C PRO A 147 14.17 -14.88 16.04
N GLY A 148 13.37 -15.94 15.87
CA GLY A 148 13.22 -17.03 16.82
C GLY A 148 11.99 -16.93 17.74
N VAL A 149 11.26 -15.82 17.72
CA VAL A 149 10.18 -15.56 18.71
C VAL A 149 9.04 -16.57 18.66
N LEU A 150 8.67 -17.07 17.47
CA LEU A 150 7.66 -18.12 17.34
C LEU A 150 8.11 -19.41 18.03
N GLY A 151 9.33 -19.88 17.75
CA GLY A 151 9.87 -21.10 18.35
C GLY A 151 10.02 -20.96 19.87
N ALA A 152 10.46 -19.79 20.35
CA ALA A 152 10.57 -19.52 21.79
C ALA A 152 9.20 -19.53 22.48
N ALA A 153 8.19 -18.86 21.94
CA ALA A 153 6.84 -18.85 22.52
C ALA A 153 6.21 -20.25 22.58
N LEU A 154 6.45 -21.08 21.56
CA LEU A 154 6.03 -22.49 21.54
C LEU A 154 6.75 -23.29 22.62
N ALA A 155 8.08 -23.16 22.73
CA ALA A 155 8.89 -23.86 23.72
C ALA A 155 8.52 -23.48 25.16
N GLU A 156 8.31 -22.20 25.44
CA GLU A 156 7.87 -21.69 26.75
C GLU A 156 6.50 -22.24 27.16
N SER A 157 5.63 -22.48 26.17
CA SER A 157 4.30 -23.09 26.36
C SER A 157 4.34 -24.62 26.40
N GLY A 158 5.54 -25.24 26.31
CA GLY A 158 5.72 -26.69 26.33
C GLY A 158 5.37 -27.39 25.00
N HIS A 159 5.18 -26.64 23.92
CA HIS A 159 4.91 -27.17 22.59
C HIS A 159 6.22 -27.47 21.86
N ARG A 160 6.36 -28.71 21.40
CA ARG A 160 7.51 -29.14 20.58
C ARG A 160 7.33 -28.77 19.11
N THR A 161 8.45 -28.54 18.44
CA THR A 161 8.57 -28.18 17.02
C THR A 161 9.37 -29.23 16.25
N ALA A 162 8.92 -29.57 15.04
CA ALA A 162 9.62 -30.49 14.15
C ALA A 162 9.72 -29.94 12.74
N VAL A 163 10.83 -30.21 12.07
CA VAL A 163 11.07 -29.80 10.67
C VAL A 163 11.53 -31.02 9.87
N TYR A 164 10.92 -31.25 8.72
CA TYR A 164 11.38 -32.30 7.80
C TYR A 164 11.55 -31.76 6.38
N GLY A 165 12.61 -32.21 5.70
CA GLY A 165 12.97 -31.73 4.37
C GLY A 165 14.32 -31.03 4.38
N ALA A 166 14.38 -29.80 3.87
CA ALA A 166 15.62 -29.04 3.81
C ALA A 166 15.90 -28.28 5.12
N ALA A 167 17.19 -28.03 5.38
CA ALA A 167 17.66 -27.28 6.54
C ALA A 167 17.14 -25.83 6.58
N THR A 168 16.78 -25.25 5.43
CA THR A 168 16.11 -23.94 5.33
C THR A 168 14.82 -23.88 6.13
N GLY A 169 14.09 -24.98 6.26
CA GLY A 169 12.85 -25.06 7.04
C GLY A 169 13.06 -24.85 8.53
N ILE A 170 14.26 -25.12 9.07
CA ILE A 170 14.61 -24.86 10.47
C ILE A 170 14.41 -23.38 10.78
N VAL A 171 14.76 -22.50 9.85
CA VAL A 171 14.62 -21.04 10.00
C VAL A 171 13.17 -20.61 10.23
N GLY A 172 12.18 -21.36 9.72
CA GLY A 172 10.77 -21.06 9.87
C GLY A 172 10.21 -21.33 11.27
N LEU A 173 10.80 -22.28 12.01
CA LEU A 173 10.30 -22.72 13.33
C LEU A 173 11.33 -22.62 14.46
N MET A 174 12.57 -22.25 14.16
CA MET A 174 13.62 -22.17 15.17
C MET A 174 13.25 -21.22 16.31
N ASP A 175 13.75 -21.55 17.49
CA ASP A 175 13.75 -20.69 18.67
C ASP A 175 14.80 -19.57 18.56
N GLU A 176 14.92 -18.79 19.64
CA GLU A 176 15.89 -17.72 19.78
C GLU A 176 17.37 -18.17 19.77
N ASN A 177 17.64 -19.45 19.95
CA ASN A 177 18.96 -20.06 19.85
C ASN A 177 19.23 -20.63 18.44
N GLY A 178 18.24 -20.55 17.55
CA GLY A 178 18.30 -21.08 16.20
C GLY A 178 18.01 -22.57 16.11
N CYS A 179 17.34 -23.17 17.10
CA CYS A 179 17.12 -24.61 17.21
C CYS A 179 15.65 -25.00 17.06
N VAL A 180 15.40 -26.21 16.55
CA VAL A 180 14.10 -26.93 16.63
C VAL A 180 14.29 -28.25 17.37
N ASP A 181 13.21 -28.83 17.91
CA ASP A 181 13.33 -30.07 18.70
C ASP A 181 13.67 -31.30 17.85
N GLU A 182 13.17 -31.34 16.62
CA GLU A 182 13.36 -32.46 15.70
C GLU A 182 13.63 -31.97 14.27
N PHE A 183 14.65 -32.54 13.63
CA PHE A 183 14.98 -32.31 12.23
C PHE A 183 15.27 -33.64 11.52
N GLY A 184 14.68 -33.85 10.34
CA GLY A 184 14.88 -35.09 9.58
C GLY A 184 14.47 -34.99 8.12
N SER A 185 14.45 -36.14 7.44
CA SER A 185 13.96 -36.23 6.06
C SER A 185 12.44 -36.37 6.02
N ILE A 186 11.78 -35.94 4.94
CA ILE A 186 10.30 -36.01 4.81
C ILE A 186 9.78 -37.44 4.97
N GLY A 187 10.51 -38.45 4.47
CA GLY A 187 10.13 -39.86 4.58
C GLY A 187 10.12 -40.40 6.01
N GLU A 188 10.70 -39.68 6.97
CA GLU A 188 10.77 -40.05 8.40
C GLU A 188 9.80 -39.24 9.27
N ALA A 189 8.93 -38.42 8.67
CA ALA A 189 8.08 -37.47 9.39
C ALA A 189 7.10 -38.16 10.37
N SER A 190 7.25 -37.89 11.68
CA SER A 190 6.41 -38.49 12.73
C SER A 190 5.09 -37.73 12.97
N LEU A 191 4.98 -36.49 12.47
CA LEU A 191 3.86 -35.54 12.68
C LEU A 191 3.35 -35.45 14.13
N SER A 192 4.20 -35.77 15.11
CA SER A 192 3.84 -35.90 16.53
C SER A 192 4.10 -34.63 17.34
N ALA A 193 4.84 -33.68 16.78
CA ALA A 193 5.09 -32.38 17.38
C ALA A 193 3.83 -31.49 17.32
N ALA A 194 3.73 -30.53 18.23
CA ALA A 194 2.62 -29.57 18.25
C ALA A 194 2.62 -28.70 16.99
N VAL A 195 3.82 -28.34 16.50
CA VAL A 195 4.00 -27.70 15.18
C VAL A 195 5.00 -28.49 14.37
N THR A 196 4.62 -28.92 13.16
CA THR A 196 5.52 -29.60 12.22
C THR A 196 5.58 -28.85 10.90
N LEU A 197 6.78 -28.53 10.40
CA LEU A 197 7.00 -27.95 9.09
C LEU A 197 7.59 -28.98 8.12
N LEU A 198 6.93 -29.19 6.99
CA LEU A 198 7.38 -30.04 5.90
C LEU A 198 7.80 -29.14 4.73
N GLU A 199 9.08 -29.14 4.36
CA GLU A 199 9.58 -28.34 3.24
C GLU A 199 9.73 -29.16 1.96
N TYR A 200 8.88 -28.86 0.97
CA TYR A 200 8.93 -29.39 -0.38
C TYR A 200 9.56 -28.36 -1.33
N GLY A 201 10.89 -28.31 -1.38
CA GLY A 201 11.66 -27.37 -2.20
C GLY A 201 11.84 -27.81 -3.66
N GLY A 202 12.40 -26.92 -4.48
CA GLY A 202 12.76 -27.13 -5.88
C GLY A 202 12.05 -26.19 -6.84
N LEU A 203 10.79 -25.81 -6.56
CA LEU A 203 10.00 -24.93 -7.42
C LEU A 203 10.50 -23.47 -7.40
N GLU A 204 11.15 -23.03 -6.33
CA GLU A 204 11.75 -21.70 -6.21
C GLU A 204 12.96 -21.50 -7.15
N ARG A 205 13.56 -22.58 -7.64
CA ARG A 205 14.79 -22.57 -8.45
C ARG A 205 14.55 -22.72 -9.95
N THR A 206 13.29 -22.85 -10.37
CA THR A 206 12.96 -23.12 -11.77
C THR A 206 11.67 -22.47 -12.24
N SER A 207 11.75 -21.78 -13.36
CA SER A 207 10.61 -21.27 -14.13
C SER A 207 10.26 -22.16 -15.33
N VAL A 208 10.98 -23.28 -15.54
CA VAL A 208 10.79 -24.16 -16.69
C VAL A 208 9.53 -25.01 -16.50
N ALA A 209 8.51 -24.76 -17.33
CA ALA A 209 7.18 -25.35 -17.18
C ALA A 209 7.17 -26.89 -17.08
N SER A 210 7.97 -27.60 -17.88
CA SER A 210 8.03 -29.07 -17.83
C SER A 210 8.57 -29.59 -16.50
N VAL A 211 9.64 -28.98 -15.99
CA VAL A 211 10.26 -29.35 -14.70
C VAL A 211 9.31 -29.02 -13.55
N ARG A 212 8.65 -27.86 -13.60
CA ARG A 212 7.67 -27.48 -12.58
C ARG A 212 6.51 -28.47 -12.53
N THR A 213 5.98 -28.87 -13.68
CA THR A 213 4.84 -29.81 -13.76
C THR A 213 5.17 -31.15 -13.08
N GLU A 214 6.37 -31.68 -13.33
CA GLU A 214 6.84 -32.92 -12.70
C GLU A 214 7.00 -32.74 -11.18
N LEU A 215 7.68 -31.68 -10.73
CA LEU A 215 7.84 -31.37 -9.31
C LEU A 215 6.51 -31.19 -8.58
N ILE A 216 5.54 -30.51 -9.19
CA ILE A 216 4.22 -30.30 -8.58
C ILE A 216 3.47 -31.61 -8.43
N ALA A 217 3.54 -32.51 -9.43
CA ALA A 217 2.91 -33.82 -9.35
C ALA A 217 3.53 -34.68 -8.23
N ASP A 218 4.86 -34.65 -8.08
CA ASP A 218 5.56 -35.35 -7.00
C ASP A 218 5.19 -34.79 -5.62
N ILE A 219 5.12 -33.46 -5.49
CA ILE A 219 4.74 -32.77 -4.25
C ILE A 219 3.28 -33.09 -3.90
N ASP A 220 2.37 -33.03 -4.87
CA ASP A 220 0.96 -33.35 -4.66
C ASP A 220 0.77 -34.78 -4.17
N ALA A 221 1.43 -35.75 -4.83
CA ALA A 221 1.39 -37.15 -4.43
C ALA A 221 1.93 -37.34 -2.99
N ALA A 222 3.06 -36.72 -2.66
CA ALA A 222 3.63 -36.79 -1.32
C ALA A 222 2.71 -36.17 -0.25
N VAL A 223 2.05 -35.04 -0.56
CA VAL A 223 1.10 -34.39 0.35
C VAL A 223 -0.19 -35.20 0.50
N ALA A 224 -0.63 -35.90 -0.55
CA ALA A 224 -1.78 -36.78 -0.52
C ALA A 224 -1.58 -37.99 0.42
N GLU A 225 -0.34 -38.52 0.49
CA GLU A 225 0.03 -39.64 1.36
C GLU A 225 0.12 -39.27 2.85
N LEU A 226 0.18 -37.98 3.19
CA LEU A 226 0.25 -37.53 4.58
C LEU A 226 -1.03 -37.88 5.35
N ALA A 227 -0.86 -38.71 6.38
CA ALA A 227 -1.90 -39.08 7.34
C ALA A 227 -2.03 -38.01 8.45
N ILE A 228 -2.74 -36.93 8.14
CA ILE A 228 -3.02 -35.84 9.08
C ILE A 228 -4.37 -36.08 9.76
N GLY A 229 -4.39 -36.07 11.09
CA GLY A 229 -5.61 -36.26 11.89
C GLY A 229 -6.55 -35.06 11.85
N ALA A 230 -7.81 -35.28 12.22
CA ALA A 230 -8.83 -34.21 12.28
C ALA A 230 -8.62 -33.21 13.42
N ASP A 231 -7.71 -33.52 14.34
CA ASP A 231 -7.26 -32.67 15.46
C ASP A 231 -6.20 -31.64 15.05
N ALA A 232 -5.76 -31.65 13.79
CA ALA A 232 -4.71 -30.78 13.27
C ALA A 232 -5.22 -29.76 12.25
N ALA A 233 -4.70 -28.54 12.34
CA ALA A 233 -4.79 -27.55 11.27
C ALA A 233 -3.65 -27.75 10.27
N VAL A 234 -3.94 -27.60 8.97
CA VAL A 234 -2.92 -27.66 7.91
C VAL A 234 -2.81 -26.31 7.24
N LEU A 235 -1.62 -25.71 7.28
CA LEU A 235 -1.30 -24.45 6.64
C LEU A 235 -0.37 -24.70 5.44
N ILE A 236 -0.85 -24.47 4.22
CA ILE A 236 -0.01 -24.43 3.02
C ILE A 236 0.56 -23.02 2.89
N VAL A 237 1.88 -22.90 2.76
CA VAL A 237 2.57 -21.62 2.53
C VAL A 237 3.66 -21.75 1.48
N ALA A 238 3.79 -20.74 0.63
CA ALA A 238 4.88 -20.61 -0.31
C ALA A 238 5.76 -19.41 0.14
N PRO A 239 6.76 -19.62 1.01
CA PRO A 239 7.48 -18.53 1.69
C PRO A 239 8.38 -17.69 0.78
N ALA A 240 8.62 -18.13 -0.45
CA ALA A 240 9.42 -17.43 -1.46
C ALA A 240 8.80 -17.60 -2.84
N ALA A 241 9.07 -16.65 -3.74
CA ALA A 241 8.74 -16.79 -5.15
C ALA A 241 9.90 -17.44 -5.93
N VAL A 242 9.69 -17.66 -7.23
CA VAL A 242 10.74 -18.14 -8.13
C VAL A 242 11.80 -17.06 -8.31
N ASP A 243 13.08 -17.45 -8.32
CA ASP A 243 14.24 -16.56 -8.50
C ASP A 243 14.27 -15.38 -7.49
N ASP A 244 13.86 -15.64 -6.24
CA ASP A 244 13.81 -14.66 -5.13
C ASP A 244 12.97 -13.40 -5.41
N GLY A 245 12.04 -13.48 -6.38
CA GLY A 245 11.17 -12.38 -6.73
C GLY A 245 10.29 -11.94 -5.54
N ALA A 246 10.12 -10.62 -5.36
CA ALA A 246 9.03 -10.14 -4.53
C ALA A 246 7.71 -10.28 -5.30
N GLU A 247 6.98 -11.37 -5.06
CA GLU A 247 5.69 -11.66 -5.69
C GLU A 247 4.62 -11.99 -4.63
N VAL A 248 3.40 -12.25 -5.08
CA VAL A 248 2.38 -12.93 -4.29
C VAL A 248 2.42 -14.43 -4.60
N THR A 249 2.32 -15.25 -3.56
CA THR A 249 2.40 -16.71 -3.63
C THR A 249 1.14 -17.35 -2.99
N VAL A 250 1.18 -18.67 -2.77
CA VAL A 250 0.05 -19.44 -2.23
C VAL A 250 0.05 -19.44 -0.70
N ALA A 251 -1.12 -19.14 -0.13
CA ALA A 251 -1.45 -19.48 1.26
C ALA A 251 -2.80 -20.22 1.31
N GLY A 252 -2.84 -21.30 2.08
CA GLY A 252 -4.00 -22.15 2.29
C GLY A 252 -4.13 -22.59 3.73
N LEU A 253 -5.36 -22.79 4.19
CA LEU A 253 -5.67 -23.36 5.49
C LEU A 253 -6.80 -24.38 5.38
N GLY A 254 -6.61 -25.54 5.99
CA GLY A 254 -7.63 -26.58 6.16
C GLY A 254 -7.61 -27.20 7.55
N GLY A 255 -8.69 -27.87 7.95
CA GLY A 255 -8.81 -28.58 9.23
C GLY A 255 -9.18 -27.72 10.45
N ALA A 256 -9.25 -26.38 10.31
CA ALA A 256 -9.46 -25.44 11.43
C ALA A 256 -10.81 -24.69 11.42
N GLY A 257 -11.80 -25.13 10.65
CA GLY A 257 -13.13 -24.52 10.57
C GLY A 257 -14.08 -25.23 9.59
N GLU A 258 -15.40 -25.07 9.76
CA GLU A 258 -16.42 -25.63 8.87
C GLU A 258 -16.60 -24.75 7.62
N GLY A 259 -16.21 -25.27 6.44
CA GLY A 259 -16.65 -24.81 5.13
C GLY A 259 -15.68 -23.92 4.32
N PRO A 260 -15.90 -23.81 3.00
CA PRO A 260 -15.09 -22.99 2.12
C PRO A 260 -15.22 -21.50 2.48
N ALA A 261 -14.08 -20.81 2.56
CA ALA A 261 -14.02 -19.44 3.02
C ALA A 261 -13.45 -18.49 1.98
N SER A 262 -13.91 -17.24 2.00
CA SER A 262 -13.57 -16.28 0.95
C SER A 262 -12.13 -15.78 1.05
N ALA A 263 -11.59 -15.57 -0.15
CA ALA A 263 -10.22 -15.18 -0.41
C ALA A 263 -9.89 -13.76 0.03
N GLY A 264 -8.69 -13.62 0.59
CA GLY A 264 -8.09 -12.33 0.94
C GLY A 264 -6.66 -12.20 0.45
N HIS A 265 -5.99 -11.17 0.96
CA HIS A 265 -4.54 -11.02 0.85
C HIS A 265 -3.96 -11.15 2.25
N THR A 266 -2.89 -11.92 2.42
CA THR A 266 -2.28 -12.14 3.72
C THR A 266 -0.76 -11.94 3.65
N PRO A 267 -0.17 -11.09 4.50
CA PRO A 267 1.28 -11.02 4.64
C PRO A 267 1.86 -12.27 5.30
N SER A 268 3.04 -12.73 4.87
CA SER A 268 3.73 -13.89 5.47
C SER A 268 4.04 -13.74 6.96
N ARG A 269 4.28 -12.52 7.43
CA ARG A 269 4.43 -12.20 8.86
C ARG A 269 3.22 -12.56 9.74
N LEU A 270 2.06 -12.85 9.15
CA LEU A 270 0.88 -13.28 9.90
C LEU A 270 0.87 -14.79 10.20
N VAL A 271 1.85 -15.56 9.72
CA VAL A 271 1.93 -17.00 10.01
C VAL A 271 2.17 -17.25 11.49
N ALA A 272 3.20 -16.66 12.11
CA ALA A 272 3.48 -16.84 13.54
C ALA A 272 2.28 -16.54 14.47
N PRO A 273 1.61 -15.37 14.40
CA PRO A 273 0.46 -15.12 15.28
C PRO A 273 -0.71 -16.07 15.01
N THR A 274 -0.84 -16.60 13.78
CA THR A 274 -1.88 -17.59 13.45
C THR A 274 -1.59 -18.94 14.08
N VAL A 275 -0.34 -19.41 14.03
CA VAL A 275 0.09 -20.67 14.64
C VAL A 275 -0.12 -20.64 16.16
N LEU A 276 0.30 -19.55 16.82
CA LEU A 276 0.12 -19.38 18.26
C LEU A 276 -1.37 -19.35 18.65
N HIS A 277 -2.19 -18.60 17.91
CA HIS A 277 -3.64 -18.55 18.14
C HIS A 277 -4.32 -19.91 17.98
N LEU A 278 -3.94 -20.68 16.95
CA LEU A 278 -4.45 -22.03 16.72
C LEU A 278 -4.12 -22.99 17.88
N LEU A 279 -2.99 -22.81 18.55
CA LEU A 279 -2.62 -23.62 19.72
C LEU A 279 -3.09 -23.03 21.06
N GLY A 280 -3.79 -21.88 21.03
CA GLY A 280 -4.22 -21.20 22.26
C GLY A 280 -3.08 -20.59 23.07
N VAL A 281 -1.95 -20.29 22.42
CA VAL A 281 -0.79 -19.62 23.03
C VAL A 281 -0.93 -18.09 22.84
N ASP A 282 -0.66 -17.34 23.90
CA ASP A 282 -0.66 -15.88 23.85
C ASP A 282 0.41 -15.38 22.87
N VAL A 283 0.06 -14.40 22.02
CA VAL A 283 0.98 -13.83 21.03
C VAL A 283 1.87 -12.79 21.72
N PRO A 284 3.21 -12.98 21.73
CA PRO A 284 4.13 -11.99 22.31
C PRO A 284 4.04 -10.62 21.62
N ASP A 285 4.30 -9.55 22.37
CA ASP A 285 4.22 -8.17 21.89
C ASP A 285 5.20 -7.89 20.74
N GLU A 286 6.28 -8.66 20.62
CA GLU A 286 7.26 -8.52 19.54
C GLU A 286 6.75 -9.01 18.17
N ILE A 287 5.69 -9.82 18.14
CA ILE A 287 5.05 -10.29 16.91
C ILE A 287 4.09 -9.22 16.38
N SER A 288 4.45 -8.64 15.25
CA SER A 288 3.65 -7.59 14.60
C SER A 288 2.52 -8.17 13.75
N GLY A 289 1.31 -8.22 14.29
CA GLY A 289 0.16 -8.59 13.47
C GLY A 289 -1.07 -8.98 14.28
N THR A 290 -2.06 -9.51 13.59
CA THR A 290 -3.16 -10.27 14.19
C THR A 290 -3.23 -11.62 13.50
N PRO A 291 -3.69 -12.67 14.19
CA PRO A 291 -3.93 -13.96 13.57
C PRO A 291 -4.78 -13.83 12.30
N MET A 292 -4.53 -14.70 11.33
CA MET A 292 -5.36 -14.78 10.13
C MET A 292 -6.80 -15.12 10.54
N MET A 293 -7.75 -14.49 9.87
CA MET A 293 -9.16 -14.76 10.05
C MET A 293 -9.76 -15.25 8.74
N VAL A 294 -10.78 -16.08 8.89
CA VAL A 294 -11.47 -16.71 7.78
C VAL A 294 -12.65 -15.82 7.42
N ALA A 295 -12.63 -15.22 6.24
CA ALA A 295 -13.75 -14.41 5.78
C ALA A 295 -14.92 -15.33 5.39
N ASP A 296 -16.14 -14.97 5.79
CA ASP A 296 -17.31 -15.78 5.46
C ASP A 296 -17.43 -15.87 3.93
N GLY A 297 -17.37 -17.09 3.40
CA GLY A 297 -17.33 -17.36 1.97
C GLY A 297 -18.71 -17.34 1.31
N SER A 298 -18.79 -16.81 0.08
CA SER A 298 -19.97 -16.96 -0.79
C SER A 298 -19.80 -18.02 -1.89
N SER A 299 -18.58 -18.48 -2.18
CA SER A 299 -18.35 -19.51 -3.20
C SER A 299 -18.23 -20.88 -2.57
N THR A 300 -19.12 -21.78 -2.96
CA THR A 300 -19.11 -23.19 -2.57
C THR A 300 -18.24 -24.05 -3.50
N ASP A 301 -17.60 -23.45 -4.51
CA ASP A 301 -16.79 -24.13 -5.54
C ASP A 301 -15.29 -23.80 -5.37
N PRO A 302 -14.47 -24.74 -4.86
CA PRO A 302 -13.03 -24.57 -4.68
C PRO A 302 -12.28 -24.30 -6.00
N THR A 303 -12.68 -24.93 -7.11
CA THR A 303 -11.99 -24.76 -8.40
C THR A 303 -12.15 -23.33 -8.93
N ALA A 304 -13.35 -22.76 -8.79
CA ALA A 304 -13.60 -21.36 -9.15
C ALA A 304 -12.81 -20.38 -8.27
N GLN A 305 -12.60 -20.73 -6.99
CA GLN A 305 -11.79 -19.92 -6.07
C GLN A 305 -10.31 -19.92 -6.47
N THR A 306 -9.73 -21.08 -6.74
CA THR A 306 -8.34 -21.22 -7.21
C THR A 306 -8.12 -20.45 -8.51
N ALA A 307 -9.04 -20.56 -9.48
CA ALA A 307 -8.96 -19.81 -10.73
C ALA A 307 -9.03 -18.28 -10.52
N THR A 308 -9.85 -17.82 -9.56
CA THR A 308 -9.95 -16.40 -9.21
C THR A 308 -8.63 -15.89 -8.59
N LEU A 309 -8.03 -16.67 -7.70
CA LEU A 309 -6.74 -16.33 -7.08
C LEU A 309 -5.59 -16.33 -8.09
N ALA A 310 -5.60 -17.24 -9.06
CA ALA A 310 -4.64 -17.25 -10.17
C ALA A 310 -4.75 -16.00 -11.05
N ASP A 311 -5.95 -15.60 -11.46
CA ASP A 311 -6.16 -14.38 -12.24
C ASP A 311 -5.76 -13.11 -11.46
N LEU A 312 -6.04 -13.08 -10.15
CA LEU A 312 -5.59 -12.00 -9.27
C LEU A 312 -4.06 -11.95 -9.15
N ALA A 313 -3.39 -13.10 -8.99
CA ALA A 313 -1.93 -13.19 -8.95
C ALA A 313 -1.29 -12.68 -10.25
N ASP A 314 -1.85 -13.05 -11.41
CA ASP A 314 -1.43 -12.54 -12.71
C ASP A 314 -1.59 -11.03 -12.81
N ARG A 315 -2.71 -10.49 -12.31
CA ARG A 315 -2.96 -9.05 -12.27
C ARG A 315 -1.94 -8.32 -11.38
N VAL A 316 -1.58 -8.88 -10.23
CA VAL A 316 -0.55 -8.33 -9.33
C VAL A 316 0.81 -8.29 -10.05
N ALA A 317 1.24 -9.42 -10.60
CA ALA A 317 2.52 -9.54 -11.30
C ALA A 317 2.59 -8.62 -12.54
N PHE A 318 1.48 -8.47 -13.27
CA PHE A 318 1.40 -7.53 -14.39
C PHE A 318 1.49 -6.08 -13.91
N ARG A 319 0.78 -5.70 -12.84
CA ARG A 319 0.85 -4.35 -12.26
C ARG A 319 2.27 -3.99 -11.83
N ASP A 320 2.98 -4.93 -11.19
CA ASP A 320 4.35 -4.70 -10.70
C ASP A 320 5.36 -4.55 -11.85
N ARG A 321 5.14 -5.21 -12.99
CA ARG A 321 5.90 -4.93 -14.22
C ARG A 321 5.48 -3.63 -14.90
N ALA A 322 4.20 -3.26 -14.82
CA ALA A 322 3.65 -2.09 -15.50
C ALA A 322 3.95 -0.76 -14.80
N VAL A 323 4.10 -0.75 -13.47
CA VAL A 323 4.32 0.49 -12.72
C VAL A 323 5.54 1.25 -13.23
N GLY A 324 6.68 0.59 -13.48
CA GLY A 324 7.90 1.24 -13.97
C GLY A 324 7.71 1.97 -15.32
N PRO A 325 7.33 1.28 -16.41
CA PRO A 325 7.11 1.90 -17.71
C PRO A 325 6.02 2.99 -17.71
N VAL A 326 4.87 2.76 -17.08
CA VAL A 326 3.77 3.74 -16.98
C VAL A 326 4.23 5.01 -16.27
N SER A 327 5.07 4.84 -15.26
CA SER A 327 5.65 5.92 -14.48
C SER A 327 6.70 6.73 -15.22
N VAL A 328 7.54 6.07 -16.02
CA VAL A 328 8.49 6.73 -16.92
C VAL A 328 7.74 7.63 -17.89
N VAL A 329 6.66 7.14 -18.51
CA VAL A 329 5.83 7.95 -19.42
C VAL A 329 5.28 9.17 -18.70
N PHE A 330 4.68 9.00 -17.52
CA PHE A 330 4.16 10.10 -16.70
C PHE A 330 5.22 11.16 -16.40
N VAL A 331 6.41 10.74 -15.97
CA VAL A 331 7.55 11.62 -15.69
C VAL A 331 8.02 12.36 -16.93
N VAL A 332 8.17 11.67 -18.06
CA VAL A 332 8.61 12.28 -19.31
C VAL A 332 7.61 13.34 -19.76
N LEU A 333 6.30 13.06 -19.68
CA LEU A 333 5.26 14.03 -19.99
C LEU A 333 5.33 15.25 -19.06
N LEU A 334 5.55 15.05 -17.76
CA LEU A 334 5.71 16.11 -16.77
C LEU A 334 6.94 16.98 -17.08
N ALA A 335 8.08 16.35 -17.37
CA ALA A 335 9.32 17.04 -17.73
C ALA A 335 9.18 17.84 -19.03
N LEU A 336 8.55 17.27 -20.05
CA LEU A 336 8.25 17.97 -21.31
C LEU A 336 7.27 19.12 -21.10
N CYS A 337 6.26 18.96 -20.25
CA CYS A 337 5.32 20.03 -19.89
C CYS A 337 6.06 21.20 -19.25
N GLY A 338 6.89 20.92 -18.24
CA GLY A 338 7.75 21.91 -17.60
C GLY A 338 8.68 22.60 -18.58
N ALA A 339 9.47 21.82 -19.35
CA ALA A 339 10.41 22.33 -20.32
C ALA A 339 9.74 23.21 -21.38
N ALA A 340 8.58 22.81 -21.90
CA ALA A 340 7.81 23.61 -22.85
C ALA A 340 7.36 24.96 -22.25
N ALA A 341 6.96 24.97 -20.97
CA ALA A 341 6.64 26.20 -20.25
C ALA A 341 7.89 27.09 -20.09
N LEU A 342 9.05 26.51 -19.72
CA LEU A 342 10.30 27.25 -19.54
C LEU A 342 10.83 27.83 -20.86
N MET A 343 10.66 27.12 -21.97
CA MET A 343 11.02 27.56 -23.32
C MET A 343 10.05 28.60 -23.90
N GLY A 344 9.06 29.07 -23.14
CA GLY A 344 8.07 30.03 -23.62
C GLY A 344 7.18 29.48 -24.74
N ARG A 345 6.91 28.17 -24.75
CA ARG A 345 6.04 27.51 -25.73
C ARG A 345 4.67 27.18 -25.12
N PRO A 346 3.72 28.14 -25.07
CA PRO A 346 2.48 28.02 -24.29
C PRO A 346 1.53 26.93 -24.80
N ARG A 347 1.48 26.71 -26.12
CA ARG A 347 0.61 25.70 -26.75
C ARG A 347 0.99 24.27 -26.36
N PRO A 348 2.23 23.80 -26.60
CA PRO A 348 2.63 22.45 -26.19
C PRO A 348 2.62 22.28 -24.67
N ALA A 349 3.02 23.31 -23.90
CA ALA A 349 2.99 23.24 -22.44
C ALA A 349 1.59 22.94 -21.89
N ARG A 350 0.56 23.63 -22.41
CA ARG A 350 -0.84 23.43 -21.99
C ARG A 350 -1.44 22.11 -22.48
N GLY A 351 -1.12 21.69 -23.70
CA GLY A 351 -1.54 20.38 -24.22
C GLY A 351 -0.97 19.25 -23.36
N LEU A 352 0.33 19.30 -23.07
CA LEU A 352 0.99 18.32 -22.19
C LEU A 352 0.43 18.37 -20.76
N ALA A 353 0.17 19.56 -20.21
CA ALA A 353 -0.42 19.70 -18.87
C ALA A 353 -1.73 18.90 -18.72
N GLN A 354 -2.59 18.93 -19.74
CA GLN A 354 -3.86 18.19 -19.71
C GLN A 354 -3.63 16.68 -19.74
N VAL A 355 -2.70 16.20 -20.58
CA VAL A 355 -2.35 14.78 -20.65
C VAL A 355 -1.74 14.28 -19.33
N VAL A 356 -0.87 15.07 -18.70
CA VAL A 356 -0.24 14.71 -17.42
C VAL A 356 -1.29 14.54 -16.32
N ILE A 357 -2.26 15.46 -16.18
CA ILE A 357 -3.32 15.32 -15.15
C ILE A 357 -4.27 14.16 -15.48
N ALA A 358 -4.58 13.94 -16.76
CA ALA A 358 -5.44 12.84 -17.19
C ALA A 358 -4.80 11.46 -16.92
N HIS A 359 -3.48 11.37 -16.97
CA HIS A 359 -2.75 10.11 -16.92
C HIS A 359 -3.01 9.28 -15.64
N PRO A 360 -2.85 9.81 -14.41
CA PRO A 360 -3.20 9.04 -13.20
C PRO A 360 -4.66 8.59 -13.18
N THR A 361 -5.59 9.44 -13.61
CA THR A 361 -7.03 9.09 -13.67
C THR A 361 -7.26 7.84 -14.50
N VAL A 362 -6.66 7.79 -15.69
CA VAL A 362 -6.75 6.63 -16.59
C VAL A 362 -6.16 5.38 -15.97
N THR A 363 -5.02 5.49 -15.28
CA THR A 363 -4.39 4.32 -14.63
C THR A 363 -5.26 3.72 -13.52
N PHE A 364 -5.99 4.54 -12.75
CA PHE A 364 -6.94 4.05 -11.77
C PHE A 364 -8.17 3.44 -12.46
N LEU A 365 -8.70 4.08 -13.50
CA LEU A 365 -9.87 3.57 -14.22
C LEU A 365 -9.62 2.22 -14.92
N PHE A 366 -8.38 1.88 -15.28
CA PHE A 366 -8.06 0.54 -15.76
C PHE A 366 -8.31 -0.55 -14.72
N GLY A 367 -8.39 -0.22 -13.42
CA GLY A 367 -8.83 -1.16 -12.40
C GLY A 367 -10.19 -1.79 -12.70
N LEU A 368 -11.05 -1.11 -13.48
CA LEU A 368 -12.36 -1.61 -13.93
C LEU A 368 -12.31 -2.60 -15.11
N ALA A 369 -11.14 -2.84 -15.69
CA ALA A 369 -10.96 -3.69 -16.87
C ALA A 369 -9.92 -4.79 -16.60
N ASP A 370 -9.93 -5.87 -17.38
CA ASP A 370 -8.93 -6.96 -17.33
C ASP A 370 -7.68 -6.62 -18.12
N TYR A 371 -7.06 -5.51 -17.73
CA TYR A 371 -5.91 -4.94 -18.42
C TYR A 371 -4.66 -5.82 -18.34
N HIS A 372 -4.59 -6.75 -17.37
CA HIS A 372 -3.48 -7.70 -17.19
C HIS A 372 -3.40 -8.74 -18.30
N ARG A 373 -4.46 -8.92 -19.09
CA ARG A 373 -4.48 -9.79 -20.28
C ARG A 373 -3.83 -9.17 -21.51
N LEU A 374 -3.51 -7.87 -21.44
CA LEU A 374 -2.91 -7.15 -22.56
C LEU A 374 -1.38 -7.30 -22.55
N PRO A 375 -0.72 -7.30 -23.72
CA PRO A 375 0.73 -7.19 -23.78
C PRO A 375 1.20 -5.90 -23.09
N LEU A 376 2.27 -5.98 -22.29
CA LEU A 376 2.76 -4.85 -21.48
C LEU A 376 2.99 -3.57 -22.32
N GLY A 377 3.67 -3.69 -23.46
CA GLY A 377 3.91 -2.55 -24.35
C GLY A 377 2.62 -1.93 -24.91
N PHE A 378 1.62 -2.76 -25.22
CA PHE A 378 0.32 -2.29 -25.67
C PHE A 378 -0.41 -1.54 -24.55
N PHE A 379 -0.41 -2.07 -23.32
CA PHE A 379 -1.03 -1.41 -22.17
C PHE A 379 -0.42 -0.02 -21.88
N VAL A 380 0.91 0.11 -21.96
CA VAL A 380 1.60 1.40 -21.78
C VAL A 380 1.17 2.42 -22.84
N CYS A 381 1.13 2.01 -24.12
CA CYS A 381 0.65 2.85 -25.21
C CYS A 381 -0.84 3.20 -25.07
N LEU A 382 -1.67 2.23 -24.70
CA LEU A 382 -3.11 2.42 -24.48
C LEU A 382 -3.37 3.42 -23.36
N THR A 383 -2.59 3.37 -22.28
CA THR A 383 -2.66 4.34 -21.17
C THR A 383 -2.38 5.76 -21.65
N LEU A 384 -1.34 5.96 -22.47
CA LEU A 384 -1.03 7.26 -23.04
C LEU A 384 -2.15 7.75 -23.97
N VAL A 385 -2.66 6.89 -24.85
CA VAL A 385 -3.75 7.24 -25.79
C VAL A 385 -5.02 7.60 -25.04
N ALA A 386 -5.42 6.80 -24.04
CA ALA A 386 -6.59 7.09 -23.21
C ALA A 386 -6.42 8.39 -22.43
N ALA A 387 -5.21 8.70 -21.93
CA ALA A 387 -4.93 9.98 -21.28
C ALA A 387 -5.07 11.17 -22.25
N ILE A 388 -4.63 11.01 -23.51
CA ILE A 388 -4.82 12.02 -24.56
C ILE A 388 -6.31 12.22 -24.88
N VAL A 389 -7.07 11.12 -25.03
CA VAL A 389 -8.51 11.18 -25.30
C VAL A 389 -9.24 11.90 -24.15
N LEU A 390 -8.95 11.55 -22.91
CA LEU A 390 -9.52 12.20 -21.73
C LEU A 390 -9.14 13.69 -21.67
N ALA A 391 -7.88 14.03 -21.99
CA ALA A 391 -7.42 15.41 -22.09
C ALA A 391 -8.21 16.22 -23.13
N VAL A 392 -8.40 15.66 -24.34
CA VAL A 392 -9.19 16.27 -25.43
C VAL A 392 -10.65 16.46 -25.02
N ALA A 393 -11.25 15.48 -24.34
CA ALA A 393 -12.60 15.60 -23.79
C ALA A 393 -12.68 16.74 -22.76
N GLY A 394 -11.69 16.85 -21.86
CA GLY A 394 -11.60 17.94 -20.88
C GLY A 394 -11.47 19.32 -21.53
N VAL A 395 -10.68 19.45 -22.61
CA VAL A 395 -10.61 20.67 -23.41
C VAL A 395 -11.96 21.01 -24.03
N SER A 396 -12.61 20.03 -24.63
CA SER A 396 -13.90 20.23 -25.30
C SER A 396 -14.98 20.69 -24.30
N ALA A 397 -14.97 20.14 -23.09
CA ALA A 397 -15.93 20.47 -22.05
C ALA A 397 -15.68 21.83 -21.36
N ALA A 398 -14.42 22.19 -21.11
CA ALA A 398 -14.10 23.32 -20.22
C ALA A 398 -13.26 24.45 -20.84
N SER A 399 -12.97 24.40 -22.15
CA SER A 399 -12.24 25.48 -22.84
C SER A 399 -12.90 26.85 -22.72
N ARG A 400 -14.23 26.90 -22.56
CA ARG A 400 -15.00 28.14 -22.37
C ARG A 400 -14.72 28.84 -21.03
N LEU A 401 -14.18 28.12 -20.04
CA LEU A 401 -13.82 28.68 -18.73
C LEU A 401 -12.45 29.39 -18.76
N GLY A 402 -11.76 29.35 -19.91
CA GLY A 402 -10.42 29.88 -20.07
C GLY A 402 -9.36 28.79 -19.95
N SER A 403 -8.11 29.21 -19.79
CA SER A 403 -6.96 28.32 -19.89
C SER A 403 -6.82 27.29 -18.78
N TRP A 404 -7.28 27.63 -17.59
CA TRP A 404 -7.26 26.79 -16.40
C TRP A 404 -8.43 25.80 -16.36
N GLY A 405 -9.47 26.03 -17.16
CA GLY A 405 -10.71 25.24 -17.14
C GLY A 405 -10.48 23.75 -17.39
N PRO A 406 -9.88 23.36 -18.53
CA PRO A 406 -9.64 21.95 -18.86
C PRO A 406 -8.80 21.21 -17.81
N THR A 407 -7.70 21.79 -17.35
CA THR A 407 -6.82 21.16 -16.37
C THR A 407 -7.48 21.02 -15.00
N THR A 408 -8.23 22.03 -14.57
CA THR A 408 -8.94 21.97 -13.28
C THR A 408 -10.13 20.99 -13.34
N LEU A 409 -10.80 20.87 -14.49
CA LEU A 409 -11.82 19.83 -14.70
C LEU A 409 -11.20 18.43 -14.60
N LEU A 410 -10.07 18.19 -15.28
CA LEU A 410 -9.38 16.90 -15.21
C LEU A 410 -8.91 16.57 -13.79
N ALA A 411 -8.44 17.57 -13.02
CA ALA A 411 -8.13 17.39 -11.61
C ALA A 411 -9.38 17.08 -10.77
N ALA A 412 -10.53 17.70 -11.09
CA ALA A 412 -11.81 17.36 -10.45
C ALA A 412 -12.26 15.92 -10.77
N VAL A 413 -12.04 15.45 -12.01
CA VAL A 413 -12.31 14.05 -12.39
C VAL A 413 -11.41 13.11 -11.59
N LEU A 414 -10.10 13.37 -11.52
CA LEU A 414 -9.18 12.58 -10.70
C LEU A 414 -9.62 12.52 -9.23
N TRP A 415 -9.94 13.68 -8.65
CA TRP A 415 -10.40 13.79 -7.27
C TRP A 415 -11.70 12.99 -7.03
N LEU A 416 -12.69 13.16 -7.89
CA LEU A 416 -13.97 12.45 -7.79
C LEU A 416 -13.80 10.94 -7.97
N THR A 417 -13.00 10.49 -8.94
CA THR A 417 -12.72 9.06 -9.15
C THR A 417 -12.17 8.43 -7.87
N LEU A 418 -11.19 9.09 -7.22
CA LEU A 418 -10.56 8.57 -6.01
C LEU A 418 -11.49 8.61 -4.78
N VAL A 419 -12.26 9.70 -4.60
CA VAL A 419 -13.23 9.81 -3.50
C VAL A 419 -14.39 8.81 -3.67
N ILE A 420 -14.91 8.65 -4.87
CA ILE A 420 -15.97 7.68 -5.17
C ILE A 420 -15.45 6.28 -4.95
N ASP A 421 -14.27 5.95 -5.49
CA ASP A 421 -13.65 4.64 -5.36
C ASP A 421 -13.56 4.22 -3.89
N VAL A 422 -12.93 5.05 -3.03
CA VAL A 422 -12.80 4.71 -1.60
C VAL A 422 -14.15 4.60 -0.89
N ALA A 423 -15.12 5.44 -1.26
CA ALA A 423 -16.48 5.37 -0.72
C ALA A 423 -17.25 4.12 -1.15
N THR A 424 -16.89 3.53 -2.29
CA THR A 424 -17.50 2.31 -2.85
C THR A 424 -16.72 1.02 -2.56
N GLY A 425 -15.60 1.10 -1.82
CA GLY A 425 -14.82 -0.08 -1.40
C GLY A 425 -13.33 -0.03 -1.75
N GLY A 426 -12.86 0.97 -2.49
CA GLY A 426 -11.44 1.19 -2.81
C GLY A 426 -10.85 0.21 -3.81
N THR A 427 -11.67 -0.35 -4.70
CA THR A 427 -11.26 -1.38 -5.67
C THR A 427 -10.24 -0.90 -6.68
N LEU A 428 -10.21 0.40 -6.99
CA LEU A 428 -9.22 0.96 -7.93
C LEU A 428 -7.88 1.25 -7.24
N GLN A 429 -7.84 1.29 -5.90
CA GLN A 429 -6.60 1.53 -5.18
C GLN A 429 -5.65 0.34 -5.18
N ILE A 430 -6.17 -0.88 -5.27
CA ILE A 430 -5.37 -2.12 -5.30
C ILE A 430 -5.16 -2.55 -6.75
N ASN A 431 -3.97 -3.07 -7.06
CA ASN A 431 -3.65 -3.60 -8.38
C ASN A 431 -3.89 -2.59 -9.51
N THR A 432 -3.47 -1.34 -9.32
CA THR A 432 -3.33 -0.36 -10.40
C THR A 432 -1.93 0.26 -10.36
N PRO A 433 -1.40 0.77 -11.49
CA PRO A 433 -0.01 1.28 -11.53
C PRO A 433 0.31 2.35 -10.48
N PHE A 434 -0.59 3.32 -10.27
CA PHE A 434 -0.43 4.36 -9.23
C PHE A 434 -1.07 3.99 -7.87
N GLY A 435 -1.81 2.89 -7.81
CA GLY A 435 -2.33 2.29 -6.58
C GLY A 435 -1.28 1.48 -5.82
N TYR A 436 -1.69 0.76 -4.79
CA TYR A 436 -0.86 -0.20 -4.05
C TYR A 436 -0.95 -1.61 -4.64
N THR A 437 -0.01 -2.45 -4.21
CA THR A 437 0.12 -3.85 -4.63
C THR A 437 0.12 -4.75 -3.39
N PRO A 438 -0.59 -5.89 -3.42
CA PRO A 438 -0.48 -6.93 -2.41
C PRO A 438 0.96 -7.40 -2.19
N THR A 439 1.79 -7.42 -3.22
CA THR A 439 3.21 -7.77 -3.14
C THR A 439 3.92 -6.99 -2.04
N VAL A 440 3.70 -5.68 -1.95
CA VAL A 440 4.35 -4.83 -0.94
C VAL A 440 3.64 -4.89 0.41
N ALA A 441 2.39 -5.37 0.49
CA ALA A 441 1.61 -5.52 1.72
C ALA A 441 1.66 -4.30 2.67
N GLY A 442 1.83 -3.09 2.12
CA GLY A 442 1.92 -1.86 2.92
C GLY A 442 0.56 -1.38 3.41
N ARG A 443 -0.50 -1.63 2.62
CA ARG A 443 -1.90 -1.32 2.95
C ARG A 443 -2.81 -2.12 2.02
N PHE A 444 -3.97 -2.55 2.52
CA PHE A 444 -4.98 -3.28 1.73
C PHE A 444 -6.29 -2.50 1.55
N GLN A 445 -6.44 -1.34 2.20
CA GLN A 445 -7.63 -0.50 2.17
C GLN A 445 -7.26 0.98 2.27
N GLY A 446 -8.05 1.87 1.65
CA GLY A 446 -7.85 3.32 1.71
C GLY A 446 -6.87 3.84 0.68
N PHE A 447 -6.36 5.06 0.86
CA PHE A 447 -5.41 5.61 -0.11
C PHE A 447 -3.99 5.11 0.16
N GLY A 448 -3.29 4.62 -0.87
CA GLY A 448 -1.83 4.48 -0.79
C GLY A 448 -1.15 5.87 -0.81
N ASN A 449 0.12 5.96 -0.41
CA ASN A 449 0.83 7.25 -0.30
C ASN A 449 0.88 8.03 -1.65
N LEU A 450 0.98 7.34 -2.79
CA LEU A 450 0.92 7.97 -4.10
C LEU A 450 -0.48 8.51 -4.43
N ALA A 451 -1.52 7.70 -4.19
CA ALA A 451 -2.91 8.10 -4.37
C ALA A 451 -3.28 9.27 -3.44
N PHE A 452 -2.78 9.27 -2.19
CA PHE A 452 -2.91 10.37 -1.25
C PHE A 452 -2.33 11.67 -1.83
N GLY A 453 -1.10 11.65 -2.36
CA GLY A 453 -0.50 12.83 -2.96
C GLY A 453 -1.32 13.36 -4.16
N LEU A 454 -1.80 12.46 -5.01
CA LEU A 454 -2.65 12.82 -6.16
C LEU A 454 -3.99 13.42 -5.74
N VAL A 455 -4.72 12.78 -4.82
CA VAL A 455 -6.03 13.26 -4.35
C VAL A 455 -5.90 14.59 -3.60
N ALA A 456 -4.85 14.75 -2.78
CA ALA A 456 -4.56 16.00 -2.07
C ALA A 456 -4.31 17.16 -3.04
N ALA A 457 -3.40 16.97 -3.99
CA ALA A 457 -3.06 18.03 -4.96
C ALA A 457 -4.25 18.35 -5.89
N ALA A 458 -5.00 17.33 -6.32
CA ALA A 458 -6.22 17.50 -7.10
C ALA A 458 -7.27 18.30 -6.33
N ALA A 459 -7.60 17.89 -5.10
CA ALA A 459 -8.57 18.58 -4.26
C ALA A 459 -8.18 20.04 -3.96
N ILE A 460 -6.91 20.32 -3.72
CA ILE A 460 -6.38 21.68 -3.52
C ILE A 460 -6.57 22.54 -4.79
N SER A 461 -6.32 21.98 -5.97
CA SER A 461 -6.57 22.68 -7.25
C SER A 461 -8.06 22.96 -7.50
N VAL A 462 -8.95 22.03 -7.13
CA VAL A 462 -10.40 22.16 -7.26
C VAL A 462 -10.96 23.17 -6.25
N SER A 463 -10.37 23.26 -5.06
CA SER A 463 -10.83 24.15 -3.98
C SER A 463 -10.78 25.63 -4.34
N VAL A 464 -9.89 26.03 -5.25
CA VAL A 464 -9.73 27.43 -5.67
C VAL A 464 -10.61 27.83 -6.86
N VAL A 465 -11.44 26.92 -7.40
CA VAL A 465 -12.35 27.18 -8.55
C VAL A 465 -13.28 28.36 -8.29
N GLY A 466 -13.84 28.49 -7.08
CA GLY A 466 -14.70 29.63 -6.75
C GLY A 466 -13.98 30.98 -6.91
N VAL A 467 -12.69 31.04 -6.56
CA VAL A 467 -11.86 32.23 -6.72
C VAL A 467 -11.55 32.47 -8.20
N LEU A 468 -11.22 31.42 -8.96
CA LEU A 468 -10.95 31.49 -10.40
C LEU A 468 -12.16 31.97 -11.22
N LEU A 469 -13.37 31.59 -10.80
CA LEU A 469 -14.63 32.04 -11.40
C LEU A 469 -15.06 33.44 -10.99
N GLY A 470 -14.32 34.10 -10.07
CA GLY A 470 -14.72 35.40 -9.53
C GLY A 470 -16.00 35.33 -8.69
N ALA A 471 -16.29 34.18 -8.07
CA ALA A 471 -17.46 34.02 -7.23
C ALA A 471 -17.35 34.86 -5.94
N SER A 472 -18.47 35.05 -5.25
CA SER A 472 -18.48 35.76 -3.98
C SER A 472 -17.55 35.09 -2.96
N ARG A 473 -16.92 35.87 -2.06
CA ARG A 473 -16.05 35.34 -1.00
C ARG A 473 -16.72 34.21 -0.21
N ARG A 474 -18.00 34.36 0.11
CA ARG A 474 -18.78 33.34 0.84
C ARG A 474 -18.92 32.05 0.01
N SER A 475 -19.25 32.15 -1.27
CA SER A 475 -19.36 30.99 -2.16
C SER A 475 -18.03 30.27 -2.32
N SER A 476 -16.92 31.01 -2.49
CA SER A 476 -15.57 30.44 -2.60
C SER A 476 -15.13 29.74 -1.32
N LEU A 477 -15.46 30.30 -0.15
CA LEU A 477 -15.20 29.67 1.15
C LEU A 477 -16.04 28.39 1.33
N CYS A 478 -17.34 28.44 1.01
CA CYS A 478 -18.20 27.26 1.09
C CYS A 478 -17.71 26.13 0.17
N TRP A 479 -17.32 26.46 -1.06
CA TRP A 479 -16.77 25.50 -2.02
C TRP A 479 -15.46 24.89 -1.54
N ALA A 480 -14.49 25.72 -1.15
CA ALA A 480 -13.20 25.23 -0.63
C ALA A 480 -13.37 24.39 0.63
N GLY A 481 -14.25 24.80 1.55
CA GLY A 481 -14.58 24.04 2.75
C GLY A 481 -15.23 22.68 2.42
N TRP A 482 -16.14 22.64 1.45
CA TRP A 482 -16.78 21.40 1.00
C TRP A 482 -15.77 20.41 0.40
N VAL A 483 -14.94 20.86 -0.55
CA VAL A 483 -13.90 20.01 -1.17
C VAL A 483 -12.92 19.50 -0.11
N GLY A 484 -12.44 20.39 0.76
CA GLY A 484 -11.51 20.03 1.83
C GLY A 484 -12.09 19.03 2.82
N THR A 485 -13.32 19.27 3.29
CA THR A 485 -13.99 18.38 4.25
C THR A 485 -14.26 17.00 3.65
N THR A 486 -14.76 16.95 2.41
CA THR A 486 -14.98 15.70 1.67
C THR A 486 -13.67 14.90 1.55
N THR A 487 -12.58 15.57 1.19
CA THR A 487 -11.27 14.93 1.03
C THR A 487 -10.71 14.43 2.36
N ILE A 488 -10.85 15.21 3.43
CA ILE A 488 -10.44 14.81 4.77
C ILE A 488 -11.22 13.58 5.23
N ILE A 489 -12.55 13.54 5.04
CA ILE A 489 -13.36 12.36 5.38
C ILE A 489 -12.93 11.14 4.57
N ALA A 490 -12.72 11.29 3.26
CA ALA A 490 -12.28 10.20 2.39
C ALA A 490 -10.93 9.59 2.84
N VAL A 491 -10.05 10.40 3.44
CA VAL A 491 -8.72 9.98 3.91
C VAL A 491 -8.74 9.48 5.36
N ALA A 492 -9.55 10.09 6.22
CA ALA A 492 -9.50 9.91 7.67
C ALA A 492 -10.51 8.87 8.20
N ALA A 493 -11.60 8.61 7.48
CA ALA A 493 -12.67 7.78 8.02
C ALA A 493 -12.21 6.31 8.20
N PRO A 494 -12.52 5.67 9.34
CA PRO A 494 -12.11 4.29 9.60
C PRO A 494 -12.60 3.27 8.57
N ALA A 495 -13.82 3.41 8.04
CA ALA A 495 -14.33 2.52 7.00
C ALA A 495 -13.60 2.67 5.65
N PHE A 496 -12.83 3.74 5.49
CA PHE A 496 -12.04 4.03 4.29
C PHE A 496 -10.54 3.76 4.53
N GLY A 497 -10.15 3.10 5.62
CA GLY A 497 -8.77 2.67 5.88
C GLY A 497 -7.96 3.58 6.83
N SER A 498 -8.46 4.76 7.21
CA SER A 498 -7.86 5.70 8.19
C SER A 498 -6.36 6.00 7.97
N ASP A 499 -6.05 6.96 7.11
CA ASP A 499 -4.69 7.46 6.94
C ASP A 499 -4.40 8.61 7.93
N VAL A 500 -3.74 8.27 9.04
CA VAL A 500 -3.37 9.24 10.10
C VAL A 500 -2.42 10.31 9.56
N GLY A 501 -1.37 9.90 8.84
CA GLY A 501 -0.37 10.81 8.30
C GLY A 501 -0.97 11.77 7.27
N GLY A 502 -1.83 11.24 6.39
CA GLY A 502 -2.60 12.04 5.44
C GLY A 502 -3.57 13.00 6.12
N THR A 503 -4.25 12.57 7.18
CA THR A 503 -5.21 13.41 7.94
C THR A 503 -4.51 14.59 8.61
N LEU A 504 -3.39 14.33 9.30
CA LEU A 504 -2.55 15.37 9.92
C LEU A 504 -1.94 16.34 8.89
N ALA A 505 -1.74 15.92 7.64
CA ALA A 505 -1.27 16.79 6.57
C ALA A 505 -2.40 17.64 5.96
N LEU A 506 -3.58 17.06 5.74
CA LEU A 506 -4.68 17.73 5.04
C LEU A 506 -5.41 18.78 5.88
N ILE A 507 -5.62 18.54 7.18
CA ILE A 507 -6.33 19.49 8.04
C ILE A 507 -5.61 20.86 8.07
N PRO A 508 -4.29 20.94 8.32
CA PRO A 508 -3.56 22.20 8.23
C PRO A 508 -3.56 22.78 6.83
N ALA A 509 -3.37 21.94 5.80
CA ALA A 509 -3.32 22.39 4.41
C ALA A 509 -4.62 23.08 3.96
N PHE A 510 -5.77 22.45 4.20
CA PHE A 510 -7.07 23.05 3.87
C PHE A 510 -7.43 24.20 4.80
N GLY A 511 -7.08 24.14 6.09
CA GLY A 511 -7.28 25.24 7.03
C GLY A 511 -6.59 26.52 6.56
N LEU A 512 -5.30 26.43 6.21
CA LEU A 512 -4.53 27.58 5.70
C LEU A 512 -4.99 28.03 4.30
N LEU A 513 -5.39 27.10 3.43
CA LEU A 513 -5.98 27.41 2.12
C LEU A 513 -7.27 28.22 2.28
N VAL A 514 -8.20 27.77 3.13
CA VAL A 514 -9.48 28.45 3.38
C VAL A 514 -9.26 29.84 4.00
N LEU A 515 -8.31 29.98 4.92
CA LEU A 515 -7.93 31.28 5.46
C LEU A 515 -7.37 32.22 4.38
N SER A 516 -6.58 31.69 3.45
CA SER A 516 -6.03 32.44 2.31
C SER A 516 -7.12 32.87 1.32
N VAL A 517 -8.06 31.97 0.97
CA VAL A 517 -9.27 32.29 0.18
C VAL A 517 -10.11 33.36 0.88
N GLY A 518 -10.16 33.30 2.22
CA GLY A 518 -10.79 34.30 3.06
C GLY A 518 -10.05 35.64 3.12
N GLY A 519 -8.86 35.79 2.53
CA GLY A 519 -8.06 37.02 2.61
C GLY A 519 -7.51 37.31 4.02
N ALA A 520 -7.51 36.31 4.90
CA ALA A 520 -7.03 36.48 6.27
C ALA A 520 -5.49 36.41 6.30
N PRO A 521 -4.80 37.22 7.13
CA PRO A 521 -3.34 37.20 7.18
C PRO A 521 -2.81 35.87 7.71
N LEU A 522 -1.83 35.28 7.05
CA LEU A 522 -1.21 34.05 7.51
C LEU A 522 -0.16 34.39 8.57
N THR A 523 -0.38 33.90 9.79
CA THR A 523 0.54 34.06 10.92
C THR A 523 0.97 32.68 11.38
N TRP A 524 2.18 32.56 11.94
CA TRP A 524 2.69 31.29 12.48
C TRP A 524 1.73 30.68 13.51
N ARG A 525 1.05 31.53 14.31
CA ARG A 525 0.02 31.10 15.29
C ARG A 525 -1.13 30.34 14.63
N ARG A 526 -1.59 30.80 13.45
CA ARG A 526 -2.65 30.10 12.70
C ARG A 526 -2.17 28.77 12.13
N GLY A 527 -0.89 28.67 11.77
CA GLY A 527 -0.25 27.40 11.43
C GLY A 527 -0.27 26.43 12.62
N VAL A 528 0.15 26.89 13.80
CA VAL A 528 0.13 26.07 15.03
C VAL A 528 -1.29 25.64 15.41
N VAL A 529 -2.27 26.54 15.33
CA VAL A 529 -3.69 26.19 15.58
C VAL A 529 -4.19 25.16 14.59
N ALA A 530 -3.82 25.27 13.31
CA ALA A 530 -4.23 24.31 12.30
C ALA A 530 -3.59 22.92 12.53
N MET A 531 -2.32 22.89 12.95
CA MET A 531 -1.64 21.66 13.39
C MET A 531 -2.30 21.05 14.62
N ALA A 532 -2.60 21.87 15.62
CA ALA A 532 -3.29 21.42 16.83
C ALA A 532 -4.70 20.87 16.51
N ALA A 533 -5.44 21.52 15.60
CA ALA A 533 -6.72 21.01 15.13
C ALA A 533 -6.60 19.65 14.43
N GLY A 534 -5.53 19.45 13.65
CA GLY A 534 -5.21 18.16 13.05
C GLY A 534 -4.94 17.08 14.11
N ALA A 535 -4.10 17.39 15.10
CA ALA A 535 -3.80 16.48 16.21
C ALA A 535 -5.04 16.12 17.03
N VAL A 536 -5.89 17.10 17.34
CA VAL A 536 -7.17 16.88 18.04
C VAL A 536 -8.10 16.01 17.20
N ALA A 537 -8.23 16.25 15.89
CA ALA A 537 -9.06 15.43 15.03
C ALA A 537 -8.59 13.96 15.01
N VAL A 538 -7.29 13.72 14.90
CA VAL A 538 -6.72 12.37 15.00
C VAL A 538 -6.97 11.76 16.37
N GLY A 539 -6.80 12.52 17.46
CA GLY A 539 -7.10 12.05 18.82
C GLY A 539 -8.57 11.64 18.98
N VAL A 540 -9.51 12.43 18.43
CA VAL A 540 -10.93 12.09 18.43
C VAL A 540 -11.21 10.82 17.63
N LEU A 541 -10.59 10.66 16.45
CA LEU A 541 -10.70 9.45 15.64
C LEU A 541 -10.15 8.23 16.39
N ALA A 542 -9.03 8.38 17.08
CA ALA A 542 -8.42 7.32 17.87
C ALA A 542 -9.28 6.90 19.05
N VAL A 543 -9.88 7.86 19.76
CA VAL A 543 -10.84 7.57 20.85
C VAL A 543 -12.10 6.91 20.31
N ALA A 544 -12.63 7.38 19.18
CA ALA A 544 -13.80 6.78 18.54
C ALA A 544 -13.52 5.33 18.09
N ASP A 545 -12.29 5.06 17.64
CA ASP A 545 -11.86 3.72 17.27
C ASP A 545 -11.61 2.81 18.48
N LEU A 546 -11.05 3.35 19.57
CA LEU A 546 -10.86 2.65 20.84
C LEU A 546 -12.19 2.22 21.47
N ALA A 547 -13.26 3.01 21.28
CA ALA A 547 -14.60 2.69 21.74
C ALA A 547 -15.26 1.49 21.00
N ARG A 548 -14.65 0.99 19.91
CA ARG A 548 -15.11 -0.22 19.22
C ARG A 548 -14.74 -1.48 20.02
N ALA A 549 -15.47 -2.57 19.80
CA ALA A 549 -15.17 -3.87 20.39
C ALA A 549 -13.74 -4.30 20.02
N GLU A 550 -13.02 -4.97 20.93
CA GLU A 550 -11.58 -5.26 20.82
C GLU A 550 -11.18 -5.91 19.49
N GLY A 551 -11.91 -6.94 19.04
CA GLY A 551 -11.66 -7.61 17.75
C GLY A 551 -11.94 -6.75 16.50
N SER A 552 -12.49 -5.54 16.67
CA SER A 552 -12.91 -4.64 15.59
C SER A 552 -12.22 -3.27 15.61
N ARG A 553 -11.30 -3.04 16.57
CA ARG A 553 -10.46 -1.84 16.65
C ARG A 553 -9.46 -1.83 15.49
N THR A 554 -9.20 -0.66 14.93
CA THR A 554 -8.12 -0.50 13.94
C THR A 554 -6.76 -0.34 14.64
N HIS A 555 -5.69 -0.18 13.87
CA HIS A 555 -4.36 0.13 14.41
C HIS A 555 -4.35 1.44 15.22
N LEU A 556 -5.24 2.38 14.91
CA LEU A 556 -5.28 3.67 15.59
C LEU A 556 -5.81 3.56 17.02
N GLY A 557 -6.89 2.78 17.23
CA GLY A 557 -7.44 2.52 18.56
C GLY A 557 -6.46 1.72 19.43
N ARG A 558 -5.78 0.72 18.86
CA ARG A 558 -4.73 -0.04 19.58
C ARG A 558 -3.52 0.80 19.94
N PHE A 559 -3.02 1.63 19.02
CA PHE A 559 -1.93 2.56 19.31
C PHE A 559 -2.29 3.54 20.45
N LEU A 560 -3.54 4.03 20.48
CA LEU A 560 -3.99 4.87 21.58
C LEU A 560 -4.07 4.10 22.90
N ASP A 561 -4.54 2.85 22.87
CA ASP A 561 -4.59 1.97 24.03
C ASP A 561 -3.18 1.77 24.63
N GLU A 562 -2.22 1.46 23.76
CA GLU A 562 -0.81 1.30 24.10
C GLU A 562 -0.19 2.62 24.60
N LEU A 563 -0.54 3.78 24.02
CA LEU A 563 -0.07 5.08 24.49
C LEU A 563 -0.63 5.47 25.86
N LEU A 564 -1.86 5.03 26.18
CA LEU A 564 -2.53 5.35 27.44
C LEU A 564 -2.17 4.39 28.57
N HIS A 565 -1.92 3.12 28.24
CA HIS A 565 -1.73 2.03 29.20
C HIS A 565 -0.33 1.38 29.16
N GLY A 566 0.48 1.65 28.14
CA GLY A 566 1.82 1.09 27.95
C GLY A 566 2.96 2.08 28.21
N ASP A 567 4.15 1.55 28.48
CA ASP A 567 5.39 2.25 28.85
C ASP A 567 6.08 3.00 27.69
N LEU A 568 5.32 3.58 26.75
CA LEU A 568 5.82 4.25 25.53
C LEU A 568 6.70 5.50 25.78
N LEU A 569 6.80 5.97 27.03
CA LEU A 569 7.57 7.15 27.40
C LEU A 569 9.06 6.87 27.73
N ASP A 570 9.48 5.60 27.83
CA ASP A 570 10.82 5.24 28.33
C ASP A 570 11.93 5.05 27.26
N GLY A 571 11.66 5.27 25.96
CA GLY A 571 12.74 5.33 24.95
C GLY A 571 12.37 5.07 23.49
N ASP A 572 11.23 4.45 23.22
CA ASP A 572 10.84 3.99 21.87
C ASP A 572 10.46 5.10 20.90
N ALA A 573 10.02 6.26 21.39
CA ALA A 573 9.65 7.39 20.52
C ALA A 573 10.83 7.87 19.65
N MET A 574 12.06 7.84 20.19
CA MET A 574 13.26 8.23 19.43
C MET A 574 13.65 7.16 18.40
N LEU A 575 13.41 5.88 18.70
CA LEU A 575 13.61 4.76 17.77
C LEU A 575 12.69 4.89 16.56
N ILE A 576 11.40 5.19 16.79
CA ILE A 576 10.41 5.40 15.72
C ILE A 576 10.81 6.57 14.80
N VAL A 577 11.25 7.69 15.38
CA VAL A 577 11.70 8.87 14.61
C VAL A 577 12.96 8.53 13.79
N ARG A 578 13.94 7.86 14.39
CA ARG A 578 15.18 7.46 13.71
C ARG A 578 14.90 6.46 12.58
N ARG A 579 13.99 5.51 12.79
CA ARG A 579 13.49 4.55 11.78
C ARG A 579 12.86 5.28 10.60
N LYS A 580 11.95 6.22 10.86
CA LYS A 580 11.26 6.98 9.82
C LYS A 580 12.21 7.85 9.00
N LEU A 581 13.19 8.48 9.67
CA LEU A 581 14.23 9.26 9.00
C LEU A 581 15.12 8.37 8.12
N ARG A 582 15.53 7.20 8.59
CA ARG A 582 16.36 6.26 7.83
C ARG A 582 15.61 5.67 6.63
N GLY A 583 14.34 5.29 6.80
CA GLY A 583 13.49 4.84 5.69
C GLY A 583 13.33 5.90 4.60
N ASN A 584 13.07 7.15 4.99
CA ASN A 584 13.03 8.27 4.05
C ASN A 584 14.37 8.49 3.33
N MET A 585 15.51 8.35 4.03
CA MET A 585 16.85 8.46 3.46
C MET A 585 17.19 7.31 2.52
N ALA A 586 16.77 6.08 2.81
CA ALA A 586 16.97 4.93 1.94
C ALA A 586 16.18 5.08 0.63
N ILE A 587 14.91 5.50 0.70
CA ILE A 587 14.07 5.78 -0.49
C ILE A 587 14.70 6.87 -1.36
N LEU A 588 15.29 7.88 -0.73
CA LEU A 588 16.03 8.97 -1.38
C LEU A 588 17.21 8.46 -2.24
N THR A 589 17.89 7.41 -1.81
CA THR A 589 19.09 6.87 -2.47
C THR A 589 18.84 5.66 -3.36
N SER A 590 17.78 4.89 -3.14
CA SER A 590 17.53 3.60 -3.82
C SER A 590 16.38 3.63 -4.84
N SER A 591 15.54 4.66 -4.84
CA SER A 591 14.41 4.73 -5.76
C SER A 591 14.74 5.54 -7.01
N PHE A 592 14.55 4.95 -8.19
CA PHE A 592 14.59 5.64 -9.49
C PHE A 592 13.66 6.88 -9.52
N TRP A 593 12.57 6.84 -8.76
CA TRP A 593 11.65 7.97 -8.56
C TRP A 593 12.28 9.17 -7.84
N SER A 594 13.19 8.92 -6.90
CA SER A 594 13.87 9.96 -6.13
C SER A 594 14.83 10.75 -7.02
N LEU A 595 15.57 10.10 -7.91
CA LEU A 595 16.49 10.76 -8.85
C LEU A 595 15.75 11.65 -9.85
N ILE A 596 14.66 11.13 -10.43
CA ILE A 596 13.79 11.88 -11.33
C ILE A 596 13.15 13.07 -10.60
N LEU A 597 12.61 12.83 -9.41
CA LEU A 597 11.98 13.87 -8.63
C LEU A 597 12.97 14.99 -8.29
N VAL A 598 14.15 14.62 -7.79
CA VAL A 598 15.22 15.57 -7.48
C VAL A 598 15.59 16.35 -8.74
N GLY A 599 15.65 15.70 -9.91
CA GLY A 599 15.87 16.38 -11.19
C GLY A 599 14.76 17.40 -11.54
N VAL A 600 13.49 17.02 -11.41
CA VAL A 600 12.33 17.88 -11.68
C VAL A 600 12.25 19.03 -10.67
N ILE A 601 12.45 18.75 -9.38
CA ILE A 601 12.51 19.75 -8.31
C ILE A 601 13.68 20.71 -8.55
N ALA A 602 14.87 20.20 -8.86
CA ALA A 602 16.04 21.04 -9.12
C ALA A 602 15.81 21.95 -10.34
N LEU A 603 15.22 21.43 -11.41
CA LEU A 603 14.84 22.23 -12.58
C LEU A 603 13.78 23.28 -12.23
N ALA A 604 12.76 22.92 -11.46
CA ALA A 604 11.72 23.84 -11.00
C ALA A 604 12.27 24.92 -10.06
N LEU A 605 13.18 24.57 -9.15
CA LEU A 605 13.88 25.50 -8.24
C LEU A 605 14.79 26.45 -8.99
N VAL A 606 15.64 25.92 -9.88
CA VAL A 606 16.50 26.74 -10.75
C VAL A 606 15.66 27.74 -11.56
N TRP A 607 14.51 27.30 -12.06
CA TRP A 607 13.59 28.19 -12.76
C TRP A 607 12.94 29.23 -11.84
N CYS A 608 12.44 28.84 -10.67
CA CYS A 608 11.87 29.77 -9.69
C CYS A 608 12.87 30.84 -9.24
N VAL A 609 14.13 30.45 -9.04
CA VAL A 609 15.22 31.38 -8.70
C VAL A 609 15.51 32.34 -9.86
N ARG A 610 15.61 31.81 -11.09
CA ARG A 610 15.86 32.63 -12.30
C ARG A 610 14.73 33.61 -12.61
N HIS A 611 13.49 33.27 -12.30
CA HIS A 611 12.31 34.07 -12.63
C HIS A 611 11.58 34.63 -11.42
N ARG A 612 12.27 34.77 -10.27
CA ARG A 612 11.70 35.22 -8.99
C ARG A 612 10.85 36.50 -9.10
N GLY A 613 11.29 37.47 -9.91
CA GLY A 613 10.58 38.74 -10.09
C GLY A 613 9.25 38.57 -10.84
N THR A 614 9.25 37.78 -11.91
CA THR A 614 8.05 37.44 -12.70
C THR A 614 7.09 36.57 -11.89
N LEU A 615 7.62 35.65 -11.09
CA LEU A 615 6.84 34.78 -10.21
C LEU A 615 6.16 35.59 -9.09
N ALA A 616 6.92 36.43 -8.40
CA ALA A 616 6.41 37.31 -7.35
C ALA A 616 5.33 38.27 -7.88
N ALA A 617 5.55 38.86 -9.06
CA ALA A 617 4.57 39.72 -9.72
C ALA A 617 3.30 38.95 -10.14
N SER A 618 3.45 37.73 -10.66
CA SER A 618 2.31 36.88 -11.06
C SER A 618 1.51 36.35 -9.87
N LEU A 619 2.19 36.04 -8.76
CA LEU A 619 1.59 35.58 -7.50
C LEU A 619 0.90 36.71 -6.72
N ALA A 620 1.45 37.93 -6.78
CA ALA A 620 0.87 39.10 -6.11
C ALA A 620 -0.50 39.49 -6.67
N GLY A 621 -0.77 39.17 -7.95
CA GLY A 621 -2.04 39.49 -8.63
C GLY A 621 -3.09 38.38 -8.64
N GLN A 622 -2.81 37.17 -8.12
CA GLN A 622 -3.69 36.01 -8.28
C GLN A 622 -4.00 35.30 -6.94
N PRO A 623 -5.10 35.69 -6.25
CA PRO A 623 -5.49 35.09 -4.97
C PRO A 623 -5.66 33.56 -5.02
N ALA A 624 -6.12 33.03 -6.15
CA ALA A 624 -6.28 31.58 -6.35
C ALA A 624 -4.93 30.85 -6.33
N VAL A 625 -3.91 31.37 -7.03
CA VAL A 625 -2.58 30.75 -7.07
C VAL A 625 -1.92 30.84 -5.69
N LYS A 626 -2.07 31.96 -4.98
CA LYS A 626 -1.60 32.10 -3.61
C LYS A 626 -2.21 31.02 -2.71
N ALA A 627 -3.54 30.89 -2.68
CA ALA A 627 -4.24 29.89 -1.87
C ALA A 627 -3.83 28.45 -2.24
N PHE A 628 -3.69 28.15 -3.53
CA PHE A 628 -3.20 26.87 -4.03
C PHE A 628 -1.80 26.55 -3.51
N VAL A 629 -0.84 27.46 -3.67
CA VAL A 629 0.55 27.24 -3.24
C VAL A 629 0.66 27.01 -1.74
N ILE A 630 -0.11 27.74 -0.93
CA ILE A 630 -0.13 27.57 0.53
C ILE A 630 -0.66 26.18 0.91
N GLY A 631 -1.82 25.78 0.37
CA GLY A 631 -2.39 24.46 0.65
C GLY A 631 -1.45 23.35 0.17
N TRP A 632 -0.97 23.46 -1.07
CA TRP A 632 -0.10 22.45 -1.69
C TRP A 632 1.22 22.30 -0.94
N SER A 633 1.91 23.39 -0.63
CA SER A 633 3.19 23.33 0.08
C SER A 633 3.04 22.79 1.51
N THR A 634 1.95 23.13 2.18
CA THR A 634 1.65 22.58 3.52
C THR A 634 1.40 21.08 3.45
N ALA A 635 0.54 20.62 2.52
CA ALA A 635 0.25 19.20 2.34
C ALA A 635 1.49 18.41 1.88
N ALA A 636 2.32 18.99 1.01
CA ALA A 636 3.55 18.38 0.52
C ALA A 636 4.60 18.23 1.64
N ALA A 637 4.79 19.28 2.46
CA ALA A 637 5.75 19.26 3.56
C ALA A 637 5.33 18.31 4.69
N LEU A 638 4.06 18.37 5.10
CA LEU A 638 3.54 17.48 6.12
C LEU A 638 3.40 16.04 5.60
N GLY A 639 2.97 15.86 4.35
CA GLY A 639 2.90 14.55 3.72
C GLY A 639 4.27 13.88 3.60
N PHE A 640 5.32 14.65 3.31
CA PHE A 640 6.72 14.17 3.34
C PHE A 640 7.16 13.75 4.75
N ALA A 641 6.83 14.55 5.77
CA ALA A 641 7.25 14.30 7.14
C ALA A 641 6.49 13.14 7.81
N LEU A 642 5.21 12.99 7.48
CA LEU A 642 4.28 12.12 8.20
C LEU A 642 4.00 10.80 7.51
N ASN A 643 4.27 10.64 6.20
CA ASN A 643 4.10 9.36 5.50
C ASN A 643 5.41 8.59 5.34
N ASP A 644 5.31 7.27 5.22
CA ASP A 644 6.47 6.37 5.17
C ASP A 644 7.15 6.32 3.79
N SER A 645 6.54 6.95 2.77
CA SER A 645 7.13 7.04 1.41
C SER A 645 8.00 8.27 1.18
N GLY A 646 8.21 9.10 2.22
CA GLY A 646 9.08 10.28 2.16
C GLY A 646 8.81 11.17 0.95
N LEU A 647 9.83 11.34 0.09
CA LEU A 647 9.77 12.23 -1.07
C LEU A 647 8.79 11.79 -2.17
N ALA A 648 8.34 10.54 -2.19
CA ALA A 648 7.41 10.10 -3.24
C ALA A 648 6.06 10.85 -3.20
N VAL A 649 5.62 11.28 -2.01
CA VAL A 649 4.38 12.04 -1.83
C VAL A 649 4.47 13.43 -2.50
N PRO A 650 5.41 14.33 -2.13
CA PRO A 650 5.55 15.59 -2.84
C PRO A 650 5.90 15.40 -4.32
N ALA A 651 6.54 14.29 -4.71
CA ALA A 651 6.83 13.97 -6.10
C ALA A 651 5.58 13.87 -6.96
N VAL A 652 4.67 13.00 -6.55
CA VAL A 652 3.47 12.74 -7.32
C VAL A 652 2.53 13.95 -7.29
N MET A 653 2.55 14.71 -6.20
CA MET A 653 1.84 15.99 -6.08
C MET A 653 2.28 17.02 -7.13
N LEU A 654 3.55 17.03 -7.57
CA LEU A 654 4.03 17.89 -8.66
C LEU A 654 3.39 17.55 -10.00
N GLY A 655 3.02 16.28 -10.19
CA GLY A 655 2.29 15.80 -11.35
C GLY A 655 0.91 16.44 -11.54
N VAL A 656 0.32 17.01 -10.48
CA VAL A 656 -0.89 17.84 -10.57
C VAL A 656 -0.53 19.33 -10.54
N ALA A 657 0.39 19.72 -9.66
CA ALA A 657 0.70 21.14 -9.43
C ALA A 657 1.36 21.82 -10.63
N ILE A 658 2.35 21.20 -11.27
CA ILE A 658 3.03 21.80 -12.42
C ILE A 658 2.05 22.00 -13.57
N PRO A 659 1.30 20.98 -14.04
CA PRO A 659 0.28 21.19 -15.07
C PRO A 659 -0.76 22.24 -14.74
N TRP A 660 -1.24 22.28 -13.50
CA TRP A 660 -2.23 23.27 -13.07
C TRP A 660 -1.66 24.69 -13.09
N LEU A 661 -0.44 24.89 -12.55
CA LEU A 661 0.25 26.17 -12.58
C LEU A 661 0.56 26.61 -14.02
N VAL A 662 0.97 25.71 -14.90
CA VAL A 662 1.17 26.00 -16.33
C VAL A 662 -0.13 26.51 -16.96
N ALA A 663 -1.26 25.87 -16.68
CA ALA A 663 -2.55 26.27 -17.24
C ALA A 663 -3.05 27.64 -16.73
N VAL A 664 -2.76 27.97 -15.48
CA VAL A 664 -3.16 29.25 -14.85
C VAL A 664 -2.21 30.39 -15.21
N LEU A 665 -0.90 30.16 -15.18
CA LEU A 665 0.12 31.21 -15.27
C LEU A 665 0.62 31.49 -16.69
N VAL A 666 0.67 30.49 -17.58
CA VAL A 666 1.23 30.66 -18.93
C VAL A 666 0.15 31.19 -19.85
N PRO A 667 0.15 32.46 -20.32
CA PRO A 667 -0.93 33.01 -21.15
C PRO A 667 -0.91 32.42 -22.57
N LEU A 668 -2.09 32.26 -23.19
CA LEU A 668 -2.18 32.23 -24.65
C LEU A 668 -2.30 33.68 -25.09
N THR A 669 -1.20 34.31 -25.47
CA THR A 669 -1.30 35.52 -26.27
C THR A 669 -2.09 35.17 -27.55
N PRO A 670 -3.20 35.87 -27.85
CA PRO A 670 -3.76 35.81 -29.18
C PRO A 670 -2.65 36.15 -30.17
N ARG A 671 -2.52 35.41 -31.27
CA ARG A 671 -1.65 35.84 -32.37
C ARG A 671 -2.17 37.22 -32.80
N ALA A 672 -1.41 38.27 -32.50
CA ALA A 672 -1.57 39.54 -33.17
C ALA A 672 -1.24 39.29 -34.65
N GLY A 673 -2.24 39.45 -35.52
CA GLY A 673 -2.07 39.45 -36.98
C GLY A 673 -1.98 38.07 -37.64
N ARG A 674 -3.09 37.62 -38.21
CA ARG A 674 -3.20 37.42 -39.66
C ARG A 674 -4.59 37.86 -40.11
#